data_AF-A0A833WWX4-F1
#
_entry.id   AF-A0A833WWX4-F1
#
_cell.length_a   1.000
_cell.length_b   1.000
_cell.length_c   1.000
_cell.angle_alpha   90.00
_cell.angle_beta   90.00
_cell.angle_gamma   90.00
#
_symmetry.space_group_name_H-M   'P 1'
#
loop_
_entity.id
_entity.type
_entity.pdbx_description
1 polymer ?
#
loop_
_entity_poly.entity_id
_entity_poly.type
_entity_poly.pdbx_seq_one_letter_code
_entity_poly.pdbx_strand_id
1 'polypeptide(L)'
;MKSSTDSAQASAGVAGSYSTRLGLSKSWRTVKSHAGVYTGGKVELFNGRTSADSEPRALMACMLHDDVAIIDAETGELQRTLQQDVEDEEAKESFVVFTVRPGKKNQLVTAGRNLLLRVWDLDTFKCVRTIKAHETPVLAMGFDPSGTLLATGGSDRTVKVFDVDKGFCTHNFRGHAGIVTLVQFHPDAARLSLVSASDDATVRVWDLYTQKQVACIQDHMSLVTSVAFSEDGYTMLSAGRDKVVNFWDLRDQKLSKTVLVHEAVEGLVVVPSTFKCITSNKSQDDKAIHFLTAGDKGALRLWRSSGSTCETLFTQKSDASSALTYKDLLLSTTRREVVIVSSEQNFLVFDEKLTRRTQIIGYNDDILNLKYIPKADASGEPSDVLAVATNSEQIRLLNRSTLSCELLSGHTDIVMALAVSPDGRWLVSASKDRTARLWDLRPTGGKKMGKTLPRCVATCAGHTEALGAVAISQRASSFATGAAFFVTGSSDKTLKMWSLQPLAGAYATPAKPASTELTISTLGAVKAHDKDVNALAVAPNDRFIASASQDKLIKVWHSQQAGAGRILTLAGVCRGHKRGVWAVEFSPVDQCLASASGDKTVKVWSAKDFSCLKTFEGHTASVLNVQFACAGMQLLSAGADGLVKLWTIKSNECEATLDNHEDKIWALAVAKDSSEMVSGGADSTINLWQDFTEEEERAQQDDRDAKLLKEQELFNCLRNNKLLEAVQLAFELNHPNRMLQIFRDLLEGPRHKDQPVLPGGKPIDPDNFSPEDIFAPVVLSLEDEQLTTLMEWLRDWNTNARNTSVCQVLVSTILREVPPSRLKSLEGAAKTVEALIAYSERHFQRIDRMLQKSYLVDFSIVTMKSLLPIGESDSVAEKTDSDSEGEEEEVKTKQPRKRGKAVVTGNTKKQRV
;
A
#
# COMPACT_ATOMS: atom_id res chain seq x y z
N MET A 1 25.50 43.95 17.59
CA MET A 1 25.12 44.40 18.95
C MET A 1 23.68 44.92 18.88
N LYS A 2 22.83 44.49 19.83
CA LYS A 2 21.34 44.46 19.82
C LYS A 2 20.80 43.29 18.97
N SER A 3 19.92 42.41 19.46
CA SER A 3 19.25 42.31 20.76
C SER A 3 18.68 40.89 20.89
N SER A 4 19.10 40.19 21.94
CA SER A 4 18.54 38.95 22.45
C SER A 4 17.65 39.28 23.65
N THR A 5 16.34 39.36 23.45
CA THR A 5 15.33 39.37 24.53
C THR A 5 13.99 39.04 23.87
N ASP A 6 13.49 37.83 24.11
CA ASP A 6 12.07 37.58 24.43
C ASP A 6 11.86 36.07 24.62
N SER A 7 12.22 35.63 25.82
CA SER A 7 11.76 34.38 26.39
C SER A 7 11.25 34.69 27.80
N ALA A 8 10.06 34.17 28.11
CA ALA A 8 9.36 34.22 29.40
C ALA A 8 8.35 35.36 29.58
N GLN A 9 7.11 35.11 29.13
CA GLN A 9 5.88 35.33 29.91
C GLN A 9 4.65 34.79 29.15
N ALA A 10 4.22 33.57 29.48
CA ALA A 10 2.83 33.11 29.27
C ALA A 10 2.63 31.75 29.98
N SER A 11 2.42 31.78 31.29
CA SER A 11 1.93 30.63 32.06
C SER A 11 0.77 31.08 32.95
N ALA A 12 -0.45 31.03 32.43
CA ALA A 12 -1.68 31.00 33.21
C ALA A 12 -2.87 30.59 32.33
N GLY A 13 -3.48 29.45 32.62
CA GLY A 13 -4.85 29.12 32.20
C GLY A 13 -5.05 28.28 30.94
N VAL A 14 -4.43 27.09 30.84
CA VAL A 14 -4.82 26.10 29.83
C VAL A 14 -6.01 25.30 30.35
N ALA A 15 -7.22 25.78 30.09
CA ALA A 15 -8.40 24.93 30.04
C ALA A 15 -8.32 24.14 28.73
N GLY A 16 -8.20 22.80 28.83
CA GLY A 16 -7.99 21.90 27.70
C GLY A 16 -9.07 22.06 26.63
N SER A 17 -8.72 22.77 25.57
CA SER A 17 -9.41 22.74 24.29
C SER A 17 -8.55 21.90 23.35
N TYR A 18 -9.15 20.87 22.77
CA TYR A 18 -8.56 20.09 21.70
C TYR A 18 -8.10 21.06 20.60
N SER A 19 -6.85 20.94 20.13
CA SER A 19 -6.38 21.69 18.98
C SER A 19 -6.95 21.09 17.69
N THR A 20 -8.26 21.23 17.49
CA THR A 20 -8.91 20.85 16.24
C THR A 20 -8.40 21.75 15.13
N ARG A 21 -7.81 21.15 14.08
CA ARG A 21 -7.32 21.89 12.92
C ARG A 21 -8.46 22.70 12.29
N LEU A 22 -8.24 24.00 12.15
CA LEU A 22 -9.17 24.95 11.54
C LEU A 22 -8.93 25.12 10.02
N GLY A 23 -7.92 24.44 9.46
CA GLY A 23 -7.67 24.40 8.02
C GLY A 23 -8.62 23.43 7.31
N LEU A 24 -9.01 23.76 6.07
CA LEU A 24 -9.77 22.87 5.19
C LEU A 24 -8.81 21.85 4.56
N SER A 25 -9.12 20.56 4.71
CA SER A 25 -8.38 19.48 4.03
C SER A 25 -8.83 19.37 2.56
N LYS A 26 -7.94 19.01 1.65
CA LYS A 26 -8.17 18.97 0.19
C LYS A 26 -7.48 17.75 -0.42
N SER A 27 -6.25 17.46 0.01
CA SER A 27 -5.49 16.31 -0.44
C SER A 27 -5.33 15.28 0.68
N TRP A 28 -5.84 14.09 0.41
CA TRP A 28 -5.71 12.93 1.26
C TRP A 28 -4.97 11.86 0.49
N ARG A 29 -4.03 11.18 1.15
CA ARG A 29 -3.33 10.03 0.58
C ARG A 29 -3.42 8.86 1.55
N THR A 30 -3.49 7.65 1.02
CA THR A 30 -3.40 6.44 1.84
C THR A 30 -1.98 6.26 2.35
N VAL A 31 -1.81 6.27 3.67
CA VAL A 31 -0.53 6.01 4.33
C VAL A 31 -0.29 4.51 4.42
N LYS A 32 -1.34 3.76 4.76
CA LYS A 32 -1.30 2.29 4.86
C LYS A 32 -2.63 1.71 4.45
N SER A 33 -2.59 0.68 3.61
CA SER A 33 -3.71 -0.23 3.38
C SER A 33 -3.44 -1.53 4.14
N HIS A 34 -4.38 -1.94 4.98
CA HIS A 34 -4.38 -3.26 5.57
C HIS A 34 -5.38 -4.12 4.80
N ALA A 35 -4.88 -4.84 3.81
CA ALA A 35 -5.64 -5.79 3.02
C ALA A 35 -5.70 -7.16 3.72
N GLY A 36 -6.68 -7.97 3.35
CA GLY A 36 -6.64 -9.40 3.64
C GLY A 36 -5.33 -10.00 3.12
N VAL A 37 -4.62 -10.70 3.99
CA VAL A 37 -3.32 -11.31 3.78
C VAL A 37 -3.43 -12.83 3.59
N TYR A 38 -4.41 -13.49 4.21
CA TYR A 38 -4.54 -14.96 4.14
C TYR A 38 -5.99 -15.39 4.10
N THR A 39 -6.37 -16.14 3.05
CA THR A 39 -7.75 -16.61 2.84
C THR A 39 -7.90 -18.13 2.96
N GLY A 40 -6.91 -18.79 3.59
CA GLY A 40 -6.84 -20.25 3.67
C GLY A 40 -5.83 -20.85 2.68
N GLY A 41 -5.32 -22.04 3.01
CA GLY A 41 -4.28 -22.73 2.24
C GLY A 41 -3.01 -22.99 3.07
N LYS A 42 -1.94 -23.44 2.42
CA LYS A 42 -0.67 -23.71 3.09
C LYS A 42 0.02 -22.41 3.50
N VAL A 43 0.74 -22.43 4.62
CA VAL A 43 1.53 -21.32 5.14
C VAL A 43 2.92 -21.84 5.44
N GLU A 44 3.97 -21.07 5.11
CA GLU A 44 5.34 -21.43 5.47
C GLU A 44 6.09 -20.24 6.03
N LEU A 45 6.87 -20.49 7.09
CA LEU A 45 7.83 -19.55 7.65
C LEU A 45 9.18 -19.72 6.96
N PHE A 46 9.80 -18.62 6.57
CA PHE A 46 11.16 -18.64 6.03
C PHE A 46 11.95 -17.43 6.51
N ASN A 47 13.27 -17.60 6.64
CA ASN A 47 14.16 -16.49 6.94
C ASN A 47 14.68 -15.93 5.62
N GLY A 48 13.90 -15.03 5.03
CA GLY A 48 14.30 -14.34 3.80
C GLY A 48 15.17 -13.13 4.08
N ARG A 49 15.95 -12.74 3.07
CA ARG A 49 16.54 -11.39 2.99
C ARG A 49 15.69 -10.56 2.04
N THR A 50 15.25 -9.38 2.46
CA THR A 50 14.54 -8.45 1.56
C THR A 50 15.51 -7.57 0.77
N SER A 51 16.80 -7.54 1.16
CA SER A 51 17.92 -6.96 0.41
C SER A 51 19.25 -7.61 0.79
N ALA A 52 20.28 -7.45 -0.06
CA ALA A 52 21.59 -8.10 0.12
C ALA A 52 22.28 -7.83 1.49
N ASP A 53 21.93 -6.71 2.15
CA ASP A 53 22.55 -6.22 3.40
C ASP A 53 21.61 -6.23 4.64
N SER A 54 20.35 -6.68 4.53
CA SER A 54 19.45 -6.73 5.69
C SER A 54 19.65 -8.00 6.54
N GLU A 55 19.61 -7.86 7.88
CA GLU A 55 19.51 -9.01 8.81
C GLU A 55 18.37 -9.96 8.40
N PRO A 56 18.51 -11.28 8.62
CA PRO A 56 17.45 -12.23 8.30
C PRO A 56 16.17 -11.89 9.08
N ARG A 57 15.16 -11.40 8.35
CA ARG A 57 13.82 -11.19 8.90
C ARG A 57 13.02 -12.48 8.73
N ALA A 58 12.20 -12.81 9.73
CA ALA A 58 11.27 -13.91 9.61
C ALA A 58 10.11 -13.44 8.73
N LEU A 59 10.05 -13.98 7.51
CA LEU A 59 8.96 -13.74 6.58
C LEU A 59 8.01 -14.94 6.60
N MET A 60 6.75 -14.67 6.30
CA MET A 60 5.71 -15.66 6.11
C MET A 60 5.24 -15.60 4.67
N ALA A 61 5.27 -16.73 3.98
CA ALA A 61 4.55 -16.89 2.74
C ALA A 61 3.18 -17.49 3.06
N CYS A 62 2.12 -16.95 2.44
CA CYS A 62 0.74 -17.35 2.66
C CYS A 62 -0.07 -17.30 1.36
N MET A 63 -1.13 -18.09 1.29
CA MET A 63 -2.07 -18.07 0.17
C MET A 63 -3.11 -16.95 0.37
N LEU A 64 -3.23 -16.09 -0.63
CA LEU A 64 -4.27 -15.07 -0.75
C LEU A 64 -5.12 -15.34 -1.99
N HIS A 65 -6.28 -15.96 -1.79
CA HIS A 65 -7.15 -16.52 -2.80
C HIS A 65 -6.41 -17.45 -3.75
N ASP A 66 -6.04 -16.92 -4.91
CA ASP A 66 -5.34 -17.61 -5.99
C ASP A 66 -3.86 -17.22 -6.06
N ASP A 67 -3.43 -16.26 -5.23
CA ASP A 67 -2.11 -15.64 -5.21
C ASP A 67 -1.28 -16.06 -3.98
N VAL A 68 0.03 -15.81 -4.04
CA VAL A 68 0.93 -15.97 -2.88
C VAL A 68 1.36 -14.61 -2.36
N ALA A 69 0.98 -14.31 -1.12
CA ALA A 69 1.36 -13.10 -0.40
C ALA A 69 2.55 -13.37 0.53
N ILE A 70 3.50 -12.43 0.55
CA ILE A 70 4.65 -12.46 1.46
C ILE A 70 4.46 -11.38 2.51
N ILE A 71 4.46 -11.81 3.76
CA ILE A 71 4.24 -10.98 4.95
C ILE A 71 5.51 -10.97 5.80
N ASP A 72 5.74 -9.87 6.51
CA ASP A 72 6.62 -9.90 7.67
C ASP A 72 5.92 -10.57 8.87
N ALA A 73 6.58 -11.53 9.50
CA ALA A 73 6.00 -12.29 10.62
C ALA A 73 5.78 -11.44 11.89
N GLU A 74 6.52 -10.34 12.05
CA GLU A 74 6.42 -9.48 13.24
C GLU A 74 5.39 -8.35 13.09
N THR A 75 5.37 -7.69 11.93
CA THR A 75 4.50 -6.53 11.70
C THR A 75 3.21 -6.90 10.98
N GLY A 76 3.11 -8.10 10.41
CA GLY A 76 1.96 -8.48 9.59
C GLY A 76 1.80 -7.60 8.35
N GLU A 77 2.81 -6.79 7.99
CA GLU A 77 2.76 -5.95 6.81
C GLU A 77 2.95 -6.81 5.57
N LEU A 78 2.00 -6.72 4.65
CA LEU A 78 2.08 -7.29 3.33
C LEU A 78 3.22 -6.59 2.59
N GLN A 79 4.27 -7.32 2.24
CA GLN A 79 5.37 -6.76 1.47
C GLN A 79 5.00 -6.73 0.00
N ARG A 80 4.67 -7.89 -0.57
CA ARG A 80 4.31 -8.06 -1.99
C ARG A 80 3.47 -9.32 -2.22
N THR A 81 2.66 -9.29 -3.26
CA THR A 81 1.84 -10.41 -3.76
C THR A 81 2.34 -10.85 -5.13
N LEU A 82 2.55 -12.16 -5.33
CA LEU A 82 3.24 -12.74 -6.50
C LEU A 82 2.41 -12.79 -7.80
N GLN A 83 1.35 -11.99 -7.93
CA GLN A 83 0.44 -12.05 -9.07
C GLN A 83 0.02 -10.70 -9.66
N GLN A 84 0.46 -9.57 -9.07
CA GLN A 84 0.08 -8.23 -9.53
C GLN A 84 0.77 -7.77 -10.82
N ASP A 85 1.74 -8.53 -11.36
CA ASP A 85 2.55 -8.12 -12.52
C ASP A 85 2.07 -8.72 -13.87
N VAL A 86 0.90 -9.36 -13.93
CA VAL A 86 0.32 -9.86 -15.19
C VAL A 86 -0.92 -9.04 -15.53
N GLU A 87 -0.80 -8.14 -16.52
CA GLU A 87 -1.87 -7.24 -16.98
C GLU A 87 -3.08 -7.98 -17.60
N ASP A 88 -2.95 -9.28 -17.90
CA ASP A 88 -4.00 -10.10 -18.48
C ASP A 88 -4.83 -10.82 -17.40
N GLU A 89 -6.05 -10.34 -17.13
CA GLU A 89 -7.06 -10.98 -16.26
C GLU A 89 -7.37 -12.45 -16.66
N GLU A 90 -7.20 -12.81 -17.94
CA GLU A 90 -7.39 -14.17 -18.45
C GLU A 90 -6.21 -15.12 -18.12
N ALA A 91 -5.08 -14.57 -17.69
CA ALA A 91 -3.88 -15.30 -17.27
C ALA A 91 -3.70 -15.33 -15.74
N LYS A 92 -4.68 -14.87 -14.95
CA LYS A 92 -4.68 -15.05 -13.49
C LYS A 92 -4.72 -16.55 -13.18
N GLU A 93 -3.60 -17.05 -12.68
CA GLU A 93 -3.40 -18.48 -12.41
C GLU A 93 -3.67 -18.79 -10.95
N SER A 94 -4.65 -19.65 -10.67
CA SER A 94 -4.87 -20.11 -9.30
C SER A 94 -3.74 -21.04 -8.83
N PHE A 95 -2.95 -20.58 -7.88
CA PHE A 95 -1.99 -21.40 -7.14
C PHE A 95 -2.71 -22.30 -6.12
N VAL A 96 -2.21 -23.52 -5.93
CA VAL A 96 -2.79 -24.51 -5.00
C VAL A 96 -1.92 -24.66 -3.77
N VAL A 97 -0.61 -24.80 -3.98
CA VAL A 97 0.38 -25.00 -2.91
C VAL A 97 1.66 -24.27 -3.32
N PHE A 98 2.40 -23.77 -2.34
CA PHE A 98 3.77 -23.32 -2.53
C PHE A 98 4.69 -23.93 -1.47
N THR A 99 5.99 -23.83 -1.70
CA THR A 99 7.00 -24.06 -0.68
C THR A 99 8.24 -23.20 -0.95
N VAL A 100 8.87 -22.73 0.13
CA VAL A 100 10.06 -21.88 0.07
C VAL A 100 11.32 -22.74 0.14
N ARG A 101 12.30 -22.43 -0.69
CA ARG A 101 13.60 -23.11 -0.71
C ARG A 101 14.40 -22.72 0.56
N PRO A 102 14.74 -23.67 1.45
CA PRO A 102 15.62 -23.39 2.57
C PRO A 102 17.07 -23.24 2.06
N GLY A 103 17.73 -22.12 2.34
CA GLY A 103 19.12 -21.89 1.94
C GLY A 103 19.48 -20.42 1.69
N LYS A 104 20.66 -20.16 1.12
CA LYS A 104 21.15 -18.80 0.83
C LYS A 104 20.47 -18.10 -0.36
N LYS A 105 19.75 -18.86 -1.21
CA LYS A 105 19.00 -18.32 -2.35
C LYS A 105 17.53 -18.20 -1.96
N ASN A 106 16.97 -16.99 -1.98
CA ASN A 106 15.56 -16.73 -1.68
C ASN A 106 14.69 -17.12 -2.87
N GLN A 107 14.39 -18.42 -3.04
CA GLN A 107 13.52 -18.90 -4.11
C GLN A 107 12.22 -19.49 -3.55
N LEU A 108 11.12 -19.26 -4.25
CA LEU A 108 9.81 -19.80 -3.94
C LEU A 108 9.35 -20.70 -5.07
N VAL A 109 8.86 -21.90 -4.75
CA VAL A 109 8.25 -22.79 -5.73
C VAL A 109 6.75 -22.82 -5.52
N THR A 110 5.99 -22.52 -6.57
CA THR A 110 4.53 -22.52 -6.58
C THR A 110 4.02 -23.63 -7.50
N ALA A 111 2.92 -24.26 -7.12
CA ALA A 111 2.19 -25.23 -7.92
C ALA A 111 0.84 -24.65 -8.33
N GLY A 112 0.64 -24.45 -9.63
CA GLY A 112 -0.63 -23.96 -10.18
C GLY A 112 -1.64 -25.09 -10.43
N ARG A 113 -2.93 -24.74 -10.53
CA ARG A 113 -3.96 -25.65 -11.08
C ARG A 113 -3.67 -26.06 -12.53
N ASN A 114 -2.83 -25.29 -13.24
CA ASN A 114 -2.31 -25.60 -14.58
C ASN A 114 -1.28 -26.75 -14.61
N LEU A 115 -1.05 -27.43 -13.47
CA LEU A 115 -0.14 -28.59 -13.33
C LEU A 115 1.35 -28.24 -13.48
N LEU A 116 1.67 -26.94 -13.54
CA LEU A 116 3.04 -26.45 -13.65
C LEU A 116 3.56 -26.05 -12.27
N LEU A 117 4.82 -26.39 -12.02
CA LEU A 117 5.62 -25.84 -10.95
C LEU A 117 6.38 -24.62 -11.47
N ARG A 118 6.26 -23.48 -10.82
CA ARG A 118 7.03 -22.28 -11.13
C ARG A 118 8.01 -21.97 -10.02
N VAL A 119 9.27 -21.79 -10.38
CA VAL A 119 10.33 -21.34 -9.48
C VAL A 119 10.46 -19.83 -9.64
N TRP A 120 10.15 -19.11 -8.58
CA TRP A 120 10.24 -17.66 -8.47
C TRP A 120 11.49 -17.28 -7.70
N ASP A 121 12.13 -16.21 -8.14
CA ASP A 121 13.19 -15.55 -7.38
C ASP A 121 12.56 -14.43 -6.54
N LEU A 122 12.74 -14.44 -5.23
CA LEU A 122 12.08 -13.50 -4.31
C LEU A 122 12.75 -12.12 -4.28
N ASP A 123 13.96 -11.98 -4.81
CA ASP A 123 14.62 -10.67 -4.87
C ASP A 123 14.12 -9.87 -6.08
N THR A 124 13.97 -10.55 -7.23
CA THR A 124 13.56 -9.94 -8.51
C THR A 124 12.09 -10.15 -8.86
N PHE A 125 11.39 -11.04 -8.16
CA PHE A 125 10.00 -11.46 -8.42
C PHE A 125 9.77 -12.04 -9.82
N LYS A 126 10.84 -12.40 -10.53
CA LYS A 126 10.73 -13.00 -11.86
C LYS A 126 10.62 -14.51 -11.77
N CYS A 127 9.80 -15.08 -12.65
CA CYS A 127 9.75 -16.52 -12.83
C CYS A 127 11.07 -16.97 -13.46
N VAL A 128 11.88 -17.69 -12.69
CA VAL A 128 13.15 -18.24 -13.15
C VAL A 128 12.88 -19.39 -14.12
N ARG A 129 11.97 -20.31 -13.75
CA ARG A 129 11.63 -21.48 -14.56
C ARG A 129 10.24 -22.04 -14.29
N THR A 130 9.74 -22.75 -15.30
CA THR A 130 8.49 -23.52 -15.27
C THR A 130 8.78 -25.01 -15.53
N ILE A 131 8.28 -25.91 -14.68
CA ILE A 131 8.48 -27.36 -14.75
C ILE A 131 7.10 -28.05 -14.79
N LYS A 132 6.88 -28.95 -15.74
CA LYS A 132 5.66 -29.78 -15.77
C LYS A 132 5.83 -30.98 -14.82
N ALA A 133 5.05 -31.03 -13.75
CA ALA A 133 5.28 -32.00 -12.68
C ALA A 133 4.41 -33.26 -12.77
N HIS A 134 3.09 -33.09 -12.74
CA HIS A 134 2.12 -34.19 -12.66
C HIS A 134 1.05 -34.08 -13.73
N GLU A 135 0.28 -35.15 -13.92
CA GLU A 135 -0.93 -35.15 -14.76
C GLU A 135 -2.15 -34.60 -14.01
N THR A 136 -2.04 -34.47 -12.69
CA THR A 136 -3.07 -34.02 -11.77
C THR A 136 -2.49 -32.99 -10.79
N PRO A 137 -3.31 -32.11 -10.16
CA PRO A 137 -2.77 -31.07 -9.29
C PRO A 137 -1.99 -31.63 -8.10
N VAL A 138 -0.95 -30.89 -7.71
CA VAL A 138 -0.06 -31.18 -6.58
C VAL A 138 -0.69 -30.60 -5.31
N LEU A 139 -0.79 -31.42 -4.26
CA LEU A 139 -1.41 -31.06 -2.98
C LEU A 139 -0.39 -30.95 -1.84
N ALA A 140 0.78 -31.55 -1.98
CA ALA A 140 1.84 -31.50 -0.99
C ALA A 140 3.18 -31.21 -1.65
N MET A 141 3.96 -30.35 -1.01
CA MET A 141 5.35 -30.07 -1.40
C MET A 141 6.21 -29.97 -0.16
N GLY A 142 7.45 -30.44 -0.25
CA GLY A 142 8.45 -30.31 0.80
C GLY A 142 9.85 -30.22 0.20
N PHE A 143 10.68 -29.35 0.76
CA PHE A 143 12.08 -29.21 0.39
C PHE A 143 13.00 -30.03 1.27
N ASP A 144 14.13 -30.44 0.72
CA ASP A 144 15.22 -30.97 1.52
C ASP A 144 15.91 -29.86 2.34
N PRO A 145 16.57 -30.18 3.46
CA PRO A 145 17.27 -29.19 4.28
C PRO A 145 18.38 -28.43 3.54
N SER A 146 18.95 -28.99 2.47
CA SER A 146 19.98 -28.33 1.66
C SER A 146 19.41 -27.43 0.55
N GLY A 147 18.11 -27.53 0.28
CA GLY A 147 17.40 -26.79 -0.75
C GLY A 147 17.72 -27.24 -2.18
N THR A 148 18.29 -28.41 -2.43
CA THR A 148 18.57 -28.90 -3.79
C THR A 148 17.42 -29.72 -4.38
N LEU A 149 16.70 -30.46 -3.54
CA LEU A 149 15.67 -31.41 -3.93
C LEU A 149 14.30 -30.95 -3.43
N LEU A 150 13.33 -30.98 -4.34
CA LEU A 150 11.93 -30.73 -4.06
C LEU A 150 11.14 -32.02 -4.22
N ALA A 151 10.41 -32.43 -3.20
CA ALA A 151 9.45 -33.52 -3.29
C ALA A 151 8.04 -32.97 -3.45
N THR A 152 7.26 -33.62 -4.30
CA THR A 152 5.90 -33.22 -4.65
C THR A 152 4.99 -34.44 -4.57
N GLY A 153 3.83 -34.27 -3.95
CA GLY A 153 2.77 -35.27 -3.83
C GLY A 153 1.58 -34.87 -4.69
N GLY A 154 1.27 -35.70 -5.68
CA GLY A 154 0.13 -35.52 -6.58
C GLY A 154 -1.13 -36.21 -6.08
N SER A 155 -2.27 -35.75 -6.55
CA SER A 155 -3.53 -36.51 -6.49
C SER A 155 -3.51 -37.80 -7.32
N ASP A 156 -2.52 -37.93 -8.23
CA ASP A 156 -2.20 -39.16 -8.98
C ASP A 156 -1.60 -40.28 -8.12
N ARG A 157 -1.53 -40.11 -6.79
CA ARG A 157 -1.02 -41.08 -5.81
C ARG A 157 0.48 -41.34 -5.95
N THR A 158 1.17 -40.50 -6.71
CA THR A 158 2.62 -40.59 -6.91
C THR A 158 3.34 -39.50 -6.13
N VAL A 159 4.54 -39.84 -5.67
CA VAL A 159 5.46 -38.87 -5.07
C VAL A 159 6.64 -38.72 -6.02
N LYS A 160 6.85 -37.51 -6.53
CA LYS A 160 7.97 -37.20 -7.42
C LYS A 160 8.96 -36.30 -6.73
N VAL A 161 10.24 -36.56 -6.96
CA VAL A 161 11.34 -35.71 -6.51
C VAL A 161 11.98 -35.03 -7.71
N PHE A 162 12.22 -33.73 -7.59
CA PHE A 162 12.77 -32.85 -8.60
C PHE A 162 14.05 -32.22 -8.10
N ASP A 163 15.06 -32.12 -8.97
CA ASP A 163 16.20 -31.22 -8.78
C ASP A 163 15.77 -29.82 -9.23
N VAL A 164 15.76 -28.84 -8.32
CA VAL A 164 15.26 -27.48 -8.62
C VAL A 164 16.21 -26.69 -9.52
N ASP A 165 17.52 -26.91 -9.38
CA ASP A 165 18.53 -26.20 -10.18
C ASP A 165 18.55 -26.72 -11.62
N LYS A 166 18.41 -28.03 -11.81
CA LYS A 166 18.44 -28.65 -13.15
C LYS A 166 17.07 -28.86 -13.79
N GLY A 167 16.02 -29.06 -13.00
CA GLY A 167 14.61 -29.06 -13.43
C GLY A 167 14.14 -30.33 -14.10
N PHE A 168 14.71 -31.44 -13.70
CA PHE A 168 14.23 -32.75 -14.10
C PHE A 168 13.82 -33.56 -12.88
N CYS A 169 12.96 -34.55 -13.11
CA CYS A 169 12.53 -35.50 -12.09
C CYS A 169 13.64 -36.52 -11.85
N THR A 170 14.11 -36.64 -10.61
CA THR A 170 15.13 -37.61 -10.20
C THR A 170 14.49 -38.96 -9.86
N HIS A 171 13.39 -38.93 -9.11
CA HIS A 171 12.71 -40.13 -8.63
C HIS A 171 11.20 -40.02 -8.81
N ASN A 172 10.58 -41.15 -9.13
CA ASN A 172 9.14 -41.29 -9.25
C ASN A 172 8.68 -42.49 -8.41
N PHE A 173 8.13 -42.22 -7.23
CA PHE A 173 7.66 -43.23 -6.30
C PHE A 173 6.19 -43.52 -6.54
N ARG A 174 5.89 -44.80 -6.81
CA ARG A 174 4.54 -45.35 -6.93
C ARG A 174 4.34 -46.38 -5.84
N GLY A 175 3.24 -46.29 -5.11
CA GLY A 175 2.92 -47.27 -4.08
C GLY A 175 1.70 -46.94 -3.25
N HIS A 176 1.41 -45.65 -3.05
CA HIS A 176 0.22 -45.21 -2.31
C HIS A 176 -1.07 -45.61 -3.01
N ALA A 177 -2.08 -46.00 -2.22
CA ALA A 177 -3.39 -46.34 -2.75
C ALA A 177 -4.30 -45.10 -2.80
N GLY A 178 -4.10 -44.15 -1.90
CA GLY A 178 -4.83 -42.89 -1.79
C GLY A 178 -4.03 -41.66 -2.26
N ILE A 179 -4.68 -40.50 -2.16
CA ILE A 179 -4.10 -39.19 -2.46
C ILE A 179 -2.97 -38.91 -1.45
N VAL A 180 -1.86 -38.33 -1.90
CA VAL A 180 -0.75 -37.95 -1.00
C VAL A 180 -1.06 -36.58 -0.40
N THR A 181 -1.19 -36.52 0.92
CA THR A 181 -1.57 -35.30 1.66
C THR A 181 -0.39 -34.57 2.26
N LEU A 182 0.69 -35.27 2.60
CA LEU A 182 1.89 -34.67 3.19
C LEU A 182 3.16 -35.34 2.67
N VAL A 183 4.19 -34.54 2.45
CA VAL A 183 5.52 -34.98 2.04
C VAL A 183 6.55 -34.18 2.83
N GLN A 184 7.49 -34.86 3.49
CA GLN A 184 8.52 -34.22 4.30
C GLN A 184 9.85 -34.97 4.21
N PHE A 185 10.95 -34.24 4.06
CA PHE A 185 12.29 -34.80 4.10
C PHE A 185 12.79 -34.96 5.54
N HIS A 186 13.71 -35.90 5.71
CA HIS A 186 14.48 -36.04 6.93
C HIS A 186 15.32 -34.76 7.20
N PRO A 187 15.46 -34.31 8.46
CA PRO A 187 16.15 -33.05 8.82
C PRO A 187 17.66 -33.07 8.59
N ASP A 188 18.30 -34.25 8.62
CA ASP A 188 19.70 -34.41 8.26
C ASP A 188 19.87 -34.53 6.74
N ALA A 189 20.60 -33.60 6.14
CA ALA A 189 20.92 -33.59 4.71
C ALA A 189 21.73 -34.82 4.26
N ALA A 190 22.48 -35.46 5.18
CA ALA A 190 23.24 -36.67 4.88
C ALA A 190 22.32 -37.90 4.71
N ARG A 191 21.14 -37.89 5.34
CA ARG A 191 20.16 -38.98 5.26
C ARG A 191 19.04 -38.58 4.33
N LEU A 192 19.19 -38.89 3.05
CA LEU A 192 18.21 -38.64 1.99
C LEU A 192 17.01 -39.60 2.06
N SER A 193 16.30 -39.59 3.18
CA SER A 193 15.04 -40.31 3.36
C SER A 193 13.86 -39.34 3.26
N LEU A 194 12.81 -39.78 2.57
CA LEU A 194 11.59 -39.04 2.30
C LEU A 194 10.41 -39.73 2.97
N VAL A 195 9.61 -38.98 3.73
CA VAL A 195 8.37 -39.48 4.31
C VAL A 195 7.19 -38.90 3.55
N SER A 196 6.21 -39.74 3.29
CA SER A 196 4.97 -39.35 2.62
C SER A 196 3.79 -39.97 3.36
N ALA A 197 2.75 -39.17 3.56
CA ALA A 197 1.49 -39.61 4.14
C ALA A 197 0.38 -39.52 3.10
N SER A 198 -0.57 -40.43 3.18
CA SER A 198 -1.69 -40.53 2.24
C SER A 198 -3.04 -40.60 2.97
N ASP A 199 -4.10 -40.29 2.24
CA ASP A 199 -5.50 -40.46 2.63
C ASP A 199 -5.87 -41.90 3.01
N ASP A 200 -5.09 -42.88 2.57
CA ASP A 200 -5.24 -44.29 2.98
C ASP A 200 -4.76 -44.58 4.42
N ALA A 201 -4.49 -43.54 5.22
CA ALA A 201 -3.94 -43.58 6.57
C ALA A 201 -2.54 -44.19 6.66
N THR A 202 -1.87 -44.45 5.52
CA THR A 202 -0.52 -45.01 5.52
C THR A 202 0.55 -43.94 5.49
N VAL A 203 1.62 -44.18 6.26
CA VAL A 203 2.85 -43.39 6.18
C VAL A 203 3.92 -44.26 5.55
N ARG A 204 4.54 -43.77 4.48
CA ARG A 204 5.60 -44.48 3.77
C ARG A 204 6.90 -43.73 3.88
N VAL A 205 7.95 -44.47 4.22
CA VAL A 205 9.34 -43.99 4.25
C VAL A 205 10.04 -44.52 3.00
N TRP A 206 10.56 -43.60 2.20
CA TRP A 206 11.32 -43.86 0.99
C TRP A 206 12.77 -43.49 1.23
N ASP A 207 13.68 -44.26 0.67
CA ASP A 207 15.10 -43.91 0.63
C ASP A 207 15.47 -43.52 -0.80
N LEU A 208 16.04 -42.32 -0.96
CA LEU A 208 16.39 -41.79 -2.27
C LEU A 208 17.61 -42.50 -2.86
N TYR A 209 18.52 -43.03 -2.03
CA TYR A 209 19.71 -43.72 -2.54
C TYR A 209 19.35 -45.07 -3.14
N THR A 210 18.62 -45.88 -2.39
CA THR A 210 18.17 -47.22 -2.85
C THR A 210 16.96 -47.16 -3.79
N GLN A 211 16.30 -46.00 -3.89
CA GLN A 211 15.10 -45.76 -4.70
C GLN A 211 13.94 -46.71 -4.39
N LYS A 212 13.93 -47.28 -3.18
CA LYS A 212 12.93 -48.25 -2.74
C LYS A 212 12.13 -47.70 -1.57
N GLN A 213 10.92 -48.22 -1.42
CA GLN A 213 10.17 -48.07 -0.20
C GLN A 213 10.85 -48.88 0.90
N VAL A 214 11.17 -48.24 2.02
CA VAL A 214 11.81 -48.91 3.15
C VAL A 214 10.77 -49.42 4.14
N ALA A 215 9.75 -48.61 4.44
CA ALA A 215 8.69 -48.97 5.38
C ALA A 215 7.30 -48.59 4.85
N CYS A 216 6.31 -49.42 5.19
CA CYS A 216 4.88 -49.12 5.06
C CYS A 216 4.27 -49.18 6.46
N ILE A 217 3.88 -48.02 6.99
CA ILE A 217 3.33 -47.89 8.34
C ILE A 217 1.80 -47.80 8.22
N GLN A 218 1.07 -48.73 8.84
CA GLN A 218 -0.38 -48.87 8.75
C GLN A 218 -1.08 -48.88 10.11
N ASP A 219 -0.52 -48.20 11.11
CA ASP A 219 -1.06 -48.21 12.48
C ASP A 219 -2.06 -47.08 12.76
N HIS A 220 -2.17 -46.10 11.85
CA HIS A 220 -3.19 -45.06 11.96
C HIS A 220 -4.52 -45.56 11.42
N MET A 221 -5.60 -45.24 12.14
CA MET A 221 -6.97 -45.61 11.77
C MET A 221 -7.64 -44.55 10.89
N SER A 222 -7.02 -43.38 10.76
CA SER A 222 -7.55 -42.23 10.03
C SER A 222 -6.42 -41.42 9.38
N LEU A 223 -6.78 -40.36 8.67
CA LEU A 223 -5.83 -39.48 7.99
C LEU A 223 -4.72 -38.99 8.93
N VAL A 224 -3.48 -39.16 8.47
CA VAL A 224 -2.29 -38.55 9.08
C VAL A 224 -2.17 -37.11 8.56
N THR A 225 -2.24 -36.16 9.48
CA THR A 225 -2.29 -34.72 9.19
C THR A 225 -0.90 -34.10 9.21
N SER A 226 -0.06 -34.53 10.15
CA SER A 226 1.29 -33.98 10.33
C SER A 226 2.30 -35.06 10.70
N VAL A 227 3.52 -34.86 10.21
CA VAL A 227 4.71 -35.65 10.55
C VAL A 227 5.78 -34.67 11.03
N ALA A 228 6.55 -35.07 12.03
CA ALA A 228 7.68 -34.30 12.54
C ALA A 228 8.85 -35.23 12.90
N PHE A 229 10.08 -34.74 12.77
CA PHE A 229 11.28 -35.46 13.15
C PHE A 229 11.86 -34.89 14.46
N SER A 230 12.38 -35.77 15.32
CA SER A 230 13.14 -35.37 16.49
C SER A 230 14.48 -34.74 16.11
N GLU A 231 15.04 -33.87 16.95
CA GLU A 231 16.40 -33.33 16.79
C GLU A 231 17.46 -34.44 16.66
N ASP A 232 17.25 -35.57 17.35
CA ASP A 232 18.13 -36.74 17.27
C ASP A 232 18.16 -37.40 15.87
N GLY A 233 17.21 -37.09 14.98
CA GLY A 233 17.10 -37.66 13.63
C GLY A 233 16.74 -39.16 13.59
N TYR A 234 16.49 -39.80 14.73
CA TYR A 234 16.15 -41.22 14.76
C TYR A 234 14.68 -41.46 15.12
N THR A 235 14.02 -40.53 15.79
CA THR A 235 12.61 -40.67 16.15
C THR A 235 11.75 -39.83 15.22
N MET A 236 10.77 -40.46 14.58
CA MET A 236 9.74 -39.79 13.79
C MET A 236 8.42 -39.79 14.59
N LEU A 237 7.71 -38.68 14.54
CA LEU A 237 6.39 -38.50 15.12
C LEU A 237 5.37 -38.39 14.00
N SER A 238 4.28 -39.14 14.09
CA SER A 238 3.13 -38.99 13.20
C SER A 238 1.88 -38.71 14.02
N ALA A 239 1.11 -37.70 13.61
CA ALA A 239 -0.14 -37.33 14.25
C ALA A 239 -1.30 -37.50 13.27
N GLY A 240 -2.43 -37.97 13.79
CA GLY A 240 -3.64 -38.21 13.00
C GLY A 240 -4.89 -37.63 13.64
N ARG A 241 -5.97 -37.63 12.84
CA ARG A 241 -7.33 -37.29 13.30
C ARG A 241 -7.93 -38.33 14.24
N ASP A 242 -7.28 -39.48 14.39
CA ASP A 242 -7.60 -40.57 15.31
C ASP A 242 -7.30 -40.20 16.78
N LYS A 243 -6.82 -38.96 17.01
CA LYS A 243 -6.52 -38.38 18.33
C LYS A 243 -5.29 -39.00 18.98
N VAL A 244 -4.42 -39.60 18.17
CA VAL A 244 -3.19 -40.28 18.60
C VAL A 244 -1.97 -39.63 17.95
N VAL A 245 -0.88 -39.57 18.70
CA VAL A 245 0.46 -39.29 18.20
C VAL A 245 1.32 -40.52 18.39
N ASN A 246 1.87 -41.04 17.29
CA ASN A 246 2.70 -42.24 17.25
C ASN A 246 4.18 -41.86 17.13
N PHE A 247 5.03 -42.50 17.92
CA PHE A 247 6.48 -42.38 17.89
C PHE A 247 7.07 -43.59 17.18
N TRP A 248 7.92 -43.34 16.21
CA TRP A 248 8.56 -44.35 15.37
C TRP A 248 10.07 -44.25 15.50
N ASP A 249 10.73 -45.38 15.73
CA ASP A 249 12.18 -45.42 15.58
C ASP A 249 12.52 -45.73 14.11
N LEU A 250 13.25 -44.83 13.44
CA LEU A 250 13.65 -44.96 12.04
C LEU A 250 14.76 -45.99 11.80
N ARG A 251 15.42 -46.49 12.87
CA ARG A 251 16.43 -47.56 12.76
C ARG A 251 15.75 -48.92 12.66
N ASP A 252 14.83 -49.18 13.58
CA ASP A 252 14.13 -50.46 13.70
C ASP A 252 12.82 -50.49 12.91
N GLN A 253 12.32 -49.33 12.49
CA GLN A 253 11.06 -49.13 11.75
C GLN A 253 9.85 -49.70 12.47
N LYS A 254 9.91 -49.67 13.80
CA LYS A 254 8.84 -50.13 14.68
C LYS A 254 8.22 -48.97 15.42
N LEU A 255 6.94 -49.16 15.74
CA LEU A 255 6.22 -48.31 16.65
C LEU A 255 6.87 -48.41 18.03
N SER A 256 7.38 -47.30 18.53
CA SER A 256 7.96 -47.24 19.86
C SER A 256 6.88 -46.91 20.91
N LYS A 257 6.01 -45.92 20.65
CA LYS A 257 4.99 -45.43 21.60
C LYS A 257 3.78 -44.82 20.90
N THR A 258 2.62 -44.94 21.52
CA THR A 258 1.37 -44.28 21.10
C THR A 258 0.88 -43.35 22.23
N VAL A 259 0.67 -42.07 21.95
CA VAL A 259 0.18 -41.08 22.92
C VAL A 259 -1.23 -40.65 22.55
N LEU A 260 -2.16 -40.80 23.50
CA LEU A 260 -3.55 -40.37 23.35
C LEU A 260 -3.67 -38.87 23.70
N VAL A 261 -3.94 -38.03 22.71
CA VAL A 261 -4.09 -36.58 22.88
C VAL A 261 -5.54 -36.20 23.21
N HIS A 262 -6.49 -37.10 22.95
CA HIS A 262 -7.95 -36.93 23.17
C HIS A 262 -8.54 -35.72 22.43
N GLU A 263 -7.91 -35.37 21.31
CA GLU A 263 -8.24 -34.27 20.41
C GLU A 263 -7.67 -34.60 19.03
N ALA A 264 -8.38 -34.27 17.96
CA ALA A 264 -7.84 -34.47 16.62
C ALA A 264 -6.71 -33.45 16.42
N VAL A 265 -5.53 -33.94 16.05
CA VAL A 265 -4.34 -33.11 15.87
C VAL A 265 -4.25 -32.76 14.40
N GLU A 266 -4.15 -31.48 14.09
CA GLU A 266 -3.91 -30.99 12.73
C GLU A 266 -2.43 -30.60 12.58
N GLY A 267 -1.84 -29.98 13.61
CA GLY A 267 -0.44 -29.56 13.61
C GLY A 267 0.39 -30.22 14.72
N LEU A 268 1.57 -30.72 14.33
CA LEU A 268 2.56 -31.34 15.22
C LEU A 268 3.95 -30.80 14.91
N VAL A 269 4.62 -30.26 15.92
CA VAL A 269 6.01 -29.81 15.77
C VAL A 269 6.85 -30.19 16.98
N VAL A 270 8.06 -30.70 16.73
CA VAL A 270 9.07 -30.95 17.76
C VAL A 270 9.76 -29.63 18.12
N VAL A 271 9.81 -29.36 19.42
CA VAL A 271 10.43 -28.15 19.95
C VAL A 271 11.87 -28.46 20.35
N PRO A 272 12.85 -27.65 19.92
CA PRO A 272 14.22 -27.74 20.36
C PRO A 272 14.37 -27.68 21.88
N SER A 273 15.28 -28.50 22.41
CA SER A 273 15.64 -28.54 23.84
C SER A 273 16.10 -27.18 24.42
N THR A 274 16.38 -26.20 23.56
CA THR A 274 16.85 -24.85 23.91
C THR A 274 15.77 -23.86 24.34
N PHE A 275 14.47 -24.22 24.26
CA PHE A 275 13.37 -23.33 24.69
C PHE A 275 13.38 -23.07 26.21
N LYS A 276 13.36 -21.79 26.62
CA LYS A 276 13.35 -21.41 28.05
C LYS A 276 12.18 -21.93 28.88
N CYS A 277 11.03 -22.28 28.28
CA CYS A 277 9.91 -22.93 28.98
C CYS A 277 10.36 -24.26 29.65
N ILE A 278 11.37 -24.93 29.07
CA ILE A 278 11.91 -26.21 29.53
C ILE A 278 12.87 -26.01 30.73
N THR A 279 13.62 -24.89 30.77
CA THR A 279 14.62 -24.61 31.84
C THR A 279 14.03 -24.28 33.21
N SER A 280 12.70 -24.12 33.34
CA SER A 280 12.06 -23.87 34.65
C SER A 280 12.00 -25.11 35.55
N ASN A 281 12.10 -26.32 34.99
CA ASN A 281 11.95 -27.55 35.76
C ASN A 281 13.32 -28.21 35.96
N LYS A 282 13.71 -28.36 37.24
CA LYS A 282 14.94 -29.00 37.70
C LYS A 282 14.96 -30.50 37.37
N SER A 283 15.25 -30.87 36.12
CA SER A 283 15.80 -32.18 35.72
C SER A 283 16.18 -32.17 34.24
N GLN A 284 17.47 -31.97 33.96
CA GLN A 284 18.07 -32.23 32.66
C GLN A 284 18.19 -33.75 32.49
N ASP A 285 17.26 -34.35 31.75
CA ASP A 285 17.49 -35.62 31.06
C ASP A 285 17.65 -35.30 29.58
N ASP A 286 18.85 -35.51 29.05
CA ASP A 286 19.28 -35.20 27.66
C ASP A 286 18.52 -35.97 26.56
N LYS A 287 17.53 -36.80 26.92
CA LYS A 287 16.73 -37.62 25.98
C LYS A 287 15.23 -37.29 25.97
N ALA A 288 14.82 -36.19 26.60
CA ALA A 288 13.41 -35.81 26.63
C ALA A 288 12.99 -35.13 25.32
N ILE A 289 12.08 -35.77 24.57
CA ILE A 289 11.50 -35.17 23.36
C ILE A 289 10.36 -34.25 23.77
N HIS A 290 10.47 -32.97 23.41
CA HIS A 290 9.42 -31.99 23.61
C HIS A 290 8.67 -31.76 22.30
N PHE A 291 7.35 -31.90 22.31
CA PHE A 291 6.55 -31.63 21.12
C PHE A 291 5.28 -30.84 21.46
N LEU A 292 4.88 -30.00 20.52
CA LEU A 292 3.66 -29.21 20.58
C LEU A 292 2.60 -29.85 19.70
N THR A 293 1.39 -29.94 20.24
CA THR A 293 0.21 -30.37 19.48
C THR A 293 -0.78 -29.22 19.40
N ALA A 294 -1.31 -28.99 18.20
CA ALA A 294 -2.42 -28.09 17.92
C ALA A 294 -3.59 -28.88 17.32
N GLY A 295 -4.81 -28.62 17.80
CA GLY A 295 -5.99 -29.39 17.40
C GLY A 295 -7.30 -28.61 17.49
N ASP A 296 -8.39 -29.35 17.40
CA ASP A 296 -9.77 -28.85 17.28
C ASP A 296 -10.29 -28.05 18.49
N LYS A 297 -9.71 -28.21 19.69
CA LYS A 297 -10.17 -27.51 20.90
C LYS A 297 -9.51 -26.14 21.07
N GLY A 298 -8.63 -25.74 20.17
CA GLY A 298 -8.00 -24.41 20.20
C GLY A 298 -7.05 -24.20 21.37
N ALA A 299 -6.52 -25.28 21.94
CA ALA A 299 -5.55 -25.21 23.03
C ALA A 299 -4.21 -25.77 22.57
N LEU A 300 -3.16 -24.94 22.64
CA LEU A 300 -1.80 -25.41 22.45
C LEU A 300 -1.40 -26.25 23.67
N ARG A 301 -0.96 -27.49 23.42
CA ARG A 301 -0.44 -28.38 24.48
C ARG A 301 1.01 -28.71 24.22
N LEU A 302 1.84 -28.48 25.23
CA LEU A 302 3.24 -28.89 25.25
C LEU A 302 3.35 -30.23 25.97
N TRP A 303 3.87 -31.22 25.26
CA TRP A 303 4.13 -32.56 25.78
C TRP A 303 5.63 -32.74 26.02
N ARG A 304 5.96 -33.39 27.13
CA ARG A 304 7.30 -33.94 27.40
C ARG A 304 7.21 -35.44 27.35
N SER A 305 8.04 -36.06 26.52
CA SER A 305 8.25 -37.51 26.51
C SER A 305 9.60 -37.83 27.12
N SER A 306 9.62 -38.35 28.34
CA SER A 306 10.81 -38.87 29.02
C SER A 306 10.53 -40.30 29.48
N GLY A 307 11.12 -41.30 28.80
CA GLY A 307 10.86 -42.71 29.13
C GLY A 307 9.46 -43.19 28.70
N SER A 308 8.80 -44.05 29.47
CA SER A 308 7.50 -44.67 29.13
C SER A 308 6.28 -43.80 29.38
N THR A 309 6.43 -42.65 30.04
CA THR A 309 5.33 -41.73 30.37
C THR A 309 5.47 -40.42 29.60
N CYS A 310 4.34 -39.88 29.14
CA CYS A 310 4.26 -38.57 28.51
C CYS A 310 3.45 -37.64 29.42
N GLU A 311 4.01 -36.47 29.74
CA GLU A 311 3.40 -35.48 30.62
C GLU A 311 3.05 -34.21 29.83
N THR A 312 1.88 -33.63 30.11
CA THR A 312 1.51 -32.30 29.62
C THR A 312 2.13 -31.23 30.51
N LEU A 313 3.12 -30.48 30.00
CA LEU A 313 3.79 -29.41 30.75
C LEU A 313 2.99 -28.09 30.74
N PHE A 314 2.26 -27.83 29.65
CA PHE A 314 1.48 -26.60 29.50
C PHE A 314 0.24 -26.88 28.66
N THR A 315 -0.92 -26.41 29.13
CA THR A 315 -2.16 -26.32 28.35
C THR A 315 -2.62 -24.88 28.44
N GLN A 316 -2.75 -24.22 27.29
CA GLN A 316 -3.35 -22.89 27.24
C GLN A 316 -4.82 -22.97 27.67
N LYS A 317 -5.28 -22.07 28.55
CA LYS A 317 -6.71 -21.91 28.82
C LYS A 317 -7.35 -21.29 27.58
N SER A 318 -8.22 -22.05 26.91
CA SER A 318 -9.05 -21.53 25.82
C SER A 318 -10.06 -20.53 26.39
N ASP A 319 -10.17 -19.35 25.77
CA ASP A 319 -11.27 -18.43 26.06
C ASP A 319 -12.58 -19.09 25.61
N ALA A 320 -13.50 -19.27 26.55
CA ALA A 320 -14.55 -20.28 26.52
C ALA A 320 -15.79 -19.94 25.65
N SER A 321 -15.64 -19.20 24.54
CA SER A 321 -16.80 -18.79 23.72
C SER A 321 -16.73 -19.11 22.23
N SER A 322 -15.58 -19.51 21.68
CA SER A 322 -15.53 -20.07 20.32
C SER A 322 -14.46 -21.17 20.30
N ALA A 323 -14.84 -22.36 19.87
CA ALA A 323 -13.88 -23.45 19.68
C ALA A 323 -13.05 -23.14 18.43
N LEU A 324 -12.04 -22.27 18.59
CA LEU A 324 -11.09 -21.93 17.54
C LEU A 324 -10.31 -23.21 17.17
N THR A 325 -10.62 -23.82 16.05
CA THR A 325 -9.84 -24.97 15.57
C THR A 325 -8.51 -24.47 14.98
N TYR A 326 -7.39 -25.08 15.36
CA TYR A 326 -6.09 -24.78 14.76
C TYR A 326 -5.83 -25.68 13.56
N LYS A 327 -5.50 -25.09 12.40
CA LYS A 327 -5.26 -25.81 11.15
C LYS A 327 -3.80 -26.18 10.95
N ASP A 328 -2.87 -25.30 11.32
CA ASP A 328 -1.45 -25.52 11.10
C ASP A 328 -0.62 -24.95 12.25
N LEU A 329 0.53 -25.57 12.47
CA LEU A 329 1.50 -25.24 13.51
C LEU A 329 2.88 -25.15 12.88
N LEU A 330 3.46 -23.95 12.90
CA LEU A 330 4.78 -23.67 12.34
C LEU A 330 5.73 -23.21 13.44
N LEU A 331 6.99 -23.64 13.38
CA LEU A 331 8.02 -23.25 14.33
C LEU A 331 9.15 -22.51 13.62
N SER A 332 9.46 -21.30 14.09
CA SER A 332 10.70 -20.62 13.73
C SER A 332 11.81 -21.05 14.68
N THR A 333 12.73 -21.87 14.19
CA THR A 333 13.90 -22.33 14.97
C THR A 333 14.89 -21.20 15.26
N THR A 334 14.94 -20.17 14.41
CA THR A 334 15.86 -19.04 14.54
C THR A 334 15.42 -18.02 15.59
N ARG A 335 14.12 -17.72 15.65
CA ARG A 335 13.56 -16.77 16.64
C ARG A 335 12.94 -17.45 17.86
N ARG A 336 12.79 -18.78 17.84
CA ARG A 336 12.13 -19.58 18.89
C ARG A 336 10.70 -19.12 19.14
N GLU A 337 9.98 -18.91 18.05
CA GLU A 337 8.58 -18.50 18.04
C GLU A 337 7.73 -19.57 17.37
N VAL A 338 6.52 -19.75 17.89
CA VAL A 338 5.55 -20.70 17.36
C VAL A 338 4.43 -19.90 16.72
N VAL A 339 4.19 -20.13 15.43
CA VAL A 339 3.09 -19.49 14.70
C VAL A 339 2.01 -20.52 14.47
N ILE A 340 0.80 -20.19 14.90
CA ILE A 340 -0.39 -21.04 14.72
C ILE A 340 -1.32 -20.38 13.72
N VAL A 341 -1.84 -21.17 12.80
CA VAL A 341 -2.89 -20.75 11.87
C VAL A 341 -4.24 -21.24 12.40
N SER A 342 -5.16 -20.32 12.71
CA SER A 342 -6.53 -20.67 13.10
C SER A 342 -7.42 -20.93 11.87
N SER A 343 -8.55 -21.61 12.08
CA SER A 343 -9.57 -21.82 11.05
C SER A 343 -10.23 -20.54 10.58
N GLU A 344 -10.35 -19.54 11.47
CA GLU A 344 -10.75 -18.15 11.17
C GLU A 344 -9.65 -17.35 10.46
N GLN A 345 -8.64 -18.02 9.90
CA GLN A 345 -7.59 -17.41 9.09
C GLN A 345 -6.73 -16.41 9.87
N ASN A 346 -6.55 -16.59 11.18
CA ASN A 346 -5.68 -15.74 11.99
C ASN A 346 -4.35 -16.42 12.26
N PHE A 347 -3.28 -15.64 12.30
CA PHE A 347 -1.96 -16.05 12.76
C PHE A 347 -1.78 -15.69 14.23
N LEU A 348 -1.48 -16.66 15.07
CA LEU A 348 -1.14 -16.47 16.47
C LEU A 348 0.35 -16.72 16.66
N VAL A 349 1.10 -15.68 17.02
CA VAL A 349 2.53 -15.79 17.30
C VAL A 349 2.74 -15.93 18.81
N PHE A 350 3.35 -17.04 19.22
CA PHE A 350 3.68 -17.34 20.59
C PHE A 350 5.19 -17.24 20.83
N ASP A 351 5.54 -16.63 21.95
CA ASP A 351 6.92 -16.52 22.42
C ASP A 351 7.45 -17.86 22.97
N GLU A 352 8.76 -17.88 23.25
CA GLU A 352 9.50 -18.96 23.91
C GLU A 352 8.89 -19.44 25.25
N LYS A 353 8.02 -18.63 25.88
CA LYS A 353 7.28 -18.96 27.12
C LYS A 353 5.86 -19.48 26.87
N LEU A 354 5.48 -19.70 25.61
CA LEU A 354 4.12 -20.03 25.17
C LEU A 354 3.07 -18.98 25.59
N THR A 355 3.51 -17.74 25.78
CA THR A 355 2.64 -16.58 25.91
C THR A 355 2.43 -15.96 24.54
N ARG A 356 1.16 -15.70 24.18
CA ARG A 356 0.81 -15.05 22.91
C ARG A 356 1.42 -13.64 22.86
N ARG A 357 2.28 -13.40 21.86
CA ARG A 357 2.99 -12.12 21.65
C ARG A 357 2.19 -11.20 20.74
N THR A 358 1.79 -11.70 19.59
CA THR A 358 0.98 -10.97 18.61
C THR A 358 -0.05 -11.90 17.99
N GLN A 359 -1.14 -11.32 17.52
CA GLN A 359 -2.02 -11.99 16.56
C GLN A 359 -2.12 -11.10 15.33
N ILE A 360 -1.97 -11.71 14.18
CA ILE A 360 -2.12 -11.06 12.88
C ILE A 360 -3.37 -11.67 12.27
N ILE A 361 -4.24 -10.83 11.75
CA ILE A 361 -5.44 -11.29 11.08
C ILE A 361 -5.09 -11.53 9.62
N GLY A 362 -5.46 -12.70 9.12
CA GLY A 362 -5.29 -13.04 7.72
C GLY A 362 -6.35 -12.37 6.88
N TYR A 363 -7.63 -12.61 7.12
CA TYR A 363 -8.69 -12.01 6.30
C TYR A 363 -9.64 -11.17 7.13
N ASN A 364 -9.87 -9.94 6.66
CA ASN A 364 -10.95 -9.11 7.16
C ASN A 364 -12.18 -9.42 6.31
N ASP A 365 -13.14 -10.22 6.81
CA ASP A 365 -14.46 -10.25 6.17
C ASP A 365 -15.07 -8.84 6.12
N ASP A 366 -16.26 -8.69 5.54
CA ASP A 366 -16.98 -7.42 5.44
C ASP A 366 -16.90 -6.59 6.72
N ILE A 367 -16.34 -5.39 6.59
CA ILE A 367 -16.08 -4.50 7.72
C ILE A 367 -17.30 -3.62 7.94
N LEU A 368 -18.16 -4.02 8.86
CA LEU A 368 -19.45 -3.36 9.09
C LEU A 368 -19.30 -2.01 9.81
N ASN A 369 -18.38 -1.91 10.78
CA ASN A 369 -18.21 -0.68 11.56
C ASN A 369 -16.78 -0.49 12.08
N LEU A 370 -16.33 0.76 12.11
CA LEU A 370 -14.99 1.17 12.52
C LEU A 370 -15.08 2.35 13.49
N LYS A 371 -14.34 2.30 14.60
CA LYS A 371 -14.20 3.43 15.53
C LYS A 371 -12.81 3.51 16.15
N TYR A 372 -12.27 4.72 16.23
CA TYR A 372 -11.05 5.02 16.97
C TYR A 372 -11.28 4.96 18.48
N ILE A 373 -10.32 4.39 19.22
CA ILE A 373 -10.32 4.38 20.68
C ILE A 373 -9.31 5.39 21.20
N PRO A 374 -9.70 6.62 21.60
CA PRO A 374 -8.76 7.60 22.13
C PRO A 374 -8.04 7.06 23.39
N LYS A 375 -6.75 7.35 23.58
CA LYS A 375 -6.08 7.05 24.86
C LYS A 375 -6.52 8.08 25.92
N ALA A 376 -6.66 7.64 27.17
CA ALA A 376 -7.15 8.47 28.27
C ALA A 376 -6.10 9.44 28.85
N ASP A 377 -4.83 9.36 28.42
CA ASP A 377 -3.75 10.18 28.95
C ASP A 377 -3.66 11.52 28.20
N ALA A 378 -3.58 12.60 28.97
CA ALA A 378 -3.61 14.00 28.54
C ALA A 378 -2.39 14.48 27.69
N SER A 379 -1.63 13.56 27.09
CA SER A 379 -0.56 13.85 26.13
C SER A 379 -1.05 13.50 24.74
N GLY A 380 -1.30 14.51 23.90
CA GLY A 380 -1.89 14.42 22.57
C GLY A 380 -1.10 13.61 21.53
N GLU A 381 -0.89 12.32 21.77
CA GLU A 381 -0.60 11.35 20.73
C GLU A 381 -1.92 10.70 20.31
N PRO A 382 -2.22 10.62 18.99
CA PRO A 382 -3.40 9.92 18.51
C PRO A 382 -3.38 8.50 19.06
N SER A 383 -4.55 7.93 19.31
CA SER A 383 -4.60 6.54 19.75
C SER A 383 -4.10 5.59 18.68
N ASP A 384 -3.29 4.62 19.07
CA ASP A 384 -2.87 3.56 18.16
C ASP A 384 -3.96 2.53 17.88
N VAL A 385 -5.05 2.48 18.65
CA VAL A 385 -5.97 1.33 18.62
C VAL A 385 -7.27 1.68 17.92
N LEU A 386 -7.61 0.88 16.93
CA LEU A 386 -8.81 0.92 16.12
C LEU A 386 -9.69 -0.28 16.47
N ALA A 387 -10.96 -0.04 16.81
CA ALA A 387 -11.94 -1.10 16.98
C ALA A 387 -12.66 -1.36 15.65
N VAL A 388 -12.64 -2.62 15.22
CA VAL A 388 -13.21 -3.09 13.97
C VAL A 388 -14.24 -4.17 14.25
N ALA A 389 -15.47 -3.94 13.78
CA ALA A 389 -16.51 -4.96 13.70
C ALA A 389 -16.57 -5.49 12.27
N THR A 390 -16.54 -6.81 12.16
CA THR A 390 -16.63 -7.55 10.89
C THR A 390 -17.87 -8.42 10.90
N ASN A 391 -18.08 -9.19 9.83
CA ASN A 391 -19.08 -10.27 9.79
C ASN A 391 -18.79 -11.44 10.77
N SER A 392 -17.82 -11.30 11.66
CA SER A 392 -17.48 -12.26 12.71
C SER A 392 -18.19 -11.94 14.03
N GLU A 393 -18.30 -12.96 14.89
CA GLU A 393 -18.76 -12.85 16.28
C GLU A 393 -17.75 -12.10 17.16
N GLN A 394 -16.50 -11.99 16.71
CA GLN A 394 -15.40 -11.41 17.48
C GLN A 394 -15.11 -9.97 17.04
N ILE A 395 -14.83 -9.09 18.00
CA ILE A 395 -14.43 -7.71 17.73
C ILE A 395 -12.90 -7.66 17.64
N ARG A 396 -12.38 -6.97 16.65
CA ARG A 396 -10.95 -6.85 16.38
C ARG A 396 -10.46 -5.50 16.89
N LEU A 397 -9.47 -5.50 17.77
CA LEU A 397 -8.74 -4.31 18.20
C LEU A 397 -7.40 -4.27 17.47
N LEU A 398 -7.31 -3.43 16.44
CA LEU A 398 -6.13 -3.28 15.59
C LEU A 398 -5.23 -2.16 16.13
N ASN A 399 -3.95 -2.43 16.25
CA ASN A 399 -2.95 -1.40 16.51
C ASN A 399 -2.43 -0.82 15.17
N ARG A 400 -2.47 0.50 14.97
CA ARG A 400 -2.10 1.16 13.71
C ARG A 400 -0.63 1.00 13.34
N SER A 401 0.24 0.89 14.34
CA SER A 401 1.70 0.89 14.14
C SER A 401 2.23 -0.49 13.75
N THR A 402 1.72 -1.53 14.41
CA THR A 402 2.24 -2.90 14.32
C THR A 402 1.26 -3.85 13.64
N LEU A 403 0.07 -3.37 13.25
CA LEU A 403 -1.08 -4.18 12.78
C LEU A 403 -1.38 -5.37 13.70
N SER A 404 -0.91 -5.32 14.95
CA SER A 404 -1.17 -6.35 15.94
C SER A 404 -2.63 -6.26 16.35
N CYS A 405 -3.28 -7.41 16.34
CA CYS A 405 -4.70 -7.54 16.56
C CYS A 405 -4.94 -8.20 17.93
N GLU A 406 -5.84 -7.64 18.73
CA GLU A 406 -6.44 -8.34 19.87
C GLU A 406 -7.89 -8.67 19.53
N LEU A 407 -8.29 -9.93 19.74
CA LEU A 407 -9.66 -10.37 19.50
C LEU A 407 -10.44 -10.38 20.81
N LEU A 408 -11.62 -9.80 20.79
CA LEU A 408 -12.60 -9.81 21.86
C LEU A 408 -13.70 -10.81 21.51
N SER A 409 -13.64 -11.98 22.13
CA SER A 409 -14.67 -13.00 22.01
C SER A 409 -15.73 -12.83 23.10
N GLY A 410 -17.01 -12.95 22.74
CA GLY A 410 -18.08 -13.00 23.71
C GLY A 410 -19.46 -13.06 23.09
N HIS A 411 -19.68 -12.34 21.97
CA HIS A 411 -20.92 -12.48 21.21
C HIS A 411 -21.03 -13.86 20.57
N THR A 412 -22.26 -14.27 20.28
CA THR A 412 -22.56 -15.56 19.64
C THR A 412 -23.04 -15.42 18.19
N ASP A 413 -23.15 -14.18 17.70
CA ASP A 413 -23.56 -13.85 16.34
C ASP A 413 -22.86 -12.54 15.93
N ILE A 414 -23.03 -12.15 14.67
CA ILE A 414 -22.31 -11.05 14.02
C ILE A 414 -22.45 -9.72 14.78
N VAL A 415 -21.34 -9.00 14.94
CA VAL A 415 -21.33 -7.65 15.54
C VAL A 415 -21.70 -6.61 14.48
N MET A 416 -22.83 -5.92 14.66
CA MET A 416 -23.37 -4.95 13.71
C MET A 416 -22.81 -3.54 13.91
N ALA A 417 -22.68 -3.09 15.16
CA ALA A 417 -22.32 -1.71 15.46
C ALA A 417 -21.44 -1.58 16.70
N LEU A 418 -20.53 -0.60 16.66
CA LEU A 418 -19.62 -0.26 17.75
C LEU A 418 -19.77 1.21 18.13
N ALA A 419 -19.68 1.49 19.42
CA ALA A 419 -19.60 2.85 19.95
C ALA A 419 -18.53 2.94 21.04
N VAL A 420 -17.66 3.95 20.95
CA VAL A 420 -16.56 4.16 21.89
C VAL A 420 -16.82 5.41 22.71
N SER A 421 -16.53 5.35 24.02
CA SER A 421 -16.59 6.52 24.89
C SER A 421 -15.54 7.57 24.51
N PRO A 422 -15.84 8.88 24.63
CA PRO A 422 -14.86 9.95 24.42
C PRO A 422 -13.57 9.81 25.22
N ASP A 423 -13.62 9.17 26.39
CA ASP A 423 -12.50 8.94 27.31
C ASP A 423 -11.70 7.68 26.97
N GLY A 424 -12.13 6.90 25.96
CA GLY A 424 -11.45 5.68 25.51
C GLY A 424 -11.56 4.47 26.43
N ARG A 425 -12.19 4.62 27.59
CA ARG A 425 -12.29 3.57 28.61
C ARG A 425 -13.29 2.47 28.25
N TRP A 426 -14.39 2.84 27.62
CA TRP A 426 -15.52 1.93 27.37
C TRP A 426 -15.76 1.76 25.87
N LEU A 427 -15.96 0.51 25.46
CA LEU A 427 -16.45 0.13 24.14
C LEU A 427 -17.79 -0.58 24.31
N VAL A 428 -18.80 -0.17 23.55
CA VAL A 428 -20.10 -0.84 23.48
C VAL A 428 -20.21 -1.50 22.12
N SER A 429 -20.61 -2.77 22.10
CA SER A 429 -20.92 -3.50 20.89
C SER A 429 -22.39 -3.92 20.87
N ALA A 430 -22.99 -3.89 19.69
CA ALA A 430 -24.28 -4.50 19.39
C ALA A 430 -24.09 -5.65 18.43
N SER A 431 -24.73 -6.78 18.75
CA SER A 431 -24.74 -7.95 17.89
C SER A 431 -26.15 -8.33 17.48
N LYS A 432 -26.21 -9.12 16.41
CA LYS A 432 -27.41 -9.82 15.96
C LYS A 432 -27.92 -10.85 16.99
N ASP A 433 -27.09 -11.24 17.96
CA ASP A 433 -27.44 -12.10 19.10
C ASP A 433 -28.45 -11.48 20.10
N ARG A 434 -28.98 -10.28 19.78
CA ARG A 434 -29.96 -9.51 20.56
C ARG A 434 -29.40 -8.92 21.85
N THR A 435 -28.09 -9.04 22.06
CA THR A 435 -27.39 -8.49 23.23
C THR A 435 -26.49 -7.34 22.83
N ALA A 436 -26.42 -6.34 23.70
CA ALA A 436 -25.35 -5.35 23.67
C ALA A 436 -24.34 -5.68 24.76
N ARG A 437 -23.05 -5.57 24.47
CA ARG A 437 -21.98 -5.83 25.45
C ARG A 437 -21.16 -4.59 25.69
N LEU A 438 -20.72 -4.42 26.93
CA LEU A 438 -19.81 -3.36 27.34
C LEU A 438 -18.45 -3.96 27.70
N TRP A 439 -17.42 -3.43 27.07
CA TRP A 439 -16.03 -3.82 27.22
C TRP A 439 -15.26 -2.71 27.94
N ASP A 440 -14.46 -3.09 28.95
CA ASP A 440 -13.50 -2.19 29.58
C ASP A 440 -12.15 -2.34 28.87
N LEU A 441 -11.67 -1.24 28.32
CA LEU A 441 -10.43 -1.15 27.54
C LEU A 441 -9.23 -0.74 28.39
N ARG A 442 -9.40 -0.57 29.72
CA ARG A 442 -8.26 -0.26 30.61
C ARG A 442 -7.24 -1.40 30.59
N PRO A 443 -5.94 -1.10 30.37
CA PRO A 443 -4.89 -2.06 30.64
C PRO A 443 -4.89 -2.36 32.14
N THR A 444 -5.34 -3.56 32.51
CA THR A 444 -5.37 -3.99 33.91
C THR A 444 -3.95 -4.34 34.34
N GLY A 445 -3.27 -3.33 34.90
CA GLY A 445 -1.88 -3.37 35.35
C GLY A 445 -1.03 -2.44 34.50
N GLY A 446 -0.27 -1.53 35.12
CA GLY A 446 0.61 -0.55 34.46
C GLY A 446 1.81 -1.13 33.69
N LYS A 447 1.61 -2.23 32.96
CA LYS A 447 2.53 -2.78 31.99
C LYS A 447 1.86 -2.71 30.63
N LYS A 448 2.66 -2.36 29.61
CA LYS A 448 2.28 -2.20 28.20
C LYS A 448 1.25 -3.25 27.75
N MET A 449 0.31 -2.81 26.90
CA MET A 449 -0.60 -3.67 26.13
C MET A 449 0.14 -4.91 25.63
N GLY A 450 -0.42 -6.09 25.89
CA GLY A 450 0.21 -7.38 25.62
C GLY A 450 0.14 -8.39 26.77
N LYS A 451 -0.48 -8.06 27.92
CA LYS A 451 -0.61 -9.03 29.04
C LYS A 451 -2.00 -9.28 29.60
N THR A 452 -3.00 -8.46 29.32
CA THR A 452 -4.36 -8.70 29.82
C THR A 452 -5.38 -8.29 28.77
N LEU A 453 -6.20 -9.26 28.34
CA LEU A 453 -7.25 -9.08 27.35
C LEU A 453 -8.31 -8.08 27.89
N PRO A 454 -8.81 -7.15 27.05
CA PRO A 454 -9.92 -6.29 27.43
C PRO A 454 -11.14 -7.16 27.78
N ARG A 455 -11.83 -6.81 28.86
CA ARG A 455 -12.81 -7.71 29.49
C ARG A 455 -14.24 -7.28 29.22
N CYS A 456 -15.11 -8.26 28.92
CA CYS A 456 -16.56 -8.08 28.94
C CYS A 456 -17.01 -7.79 30.39
N VAL A 457 -17.48 -6.57 30.63
CA VAL A 457 -17.89 -6.11 31.96
C VAL A 457 -19.39 -6.30 32.16
N ALA A 458 -20.18 -6.09 31.12
CA ALA A 458 -21.63 -6.18 31.22
C ALA A 458 -22.27 -6.70 29.93
N THR A 459 -23.32 -7.51 30.11
CA THR A 459 -24.18 -8.03 29.05
C THR A 459 -25.57 -7.41 29.22
N CYS A 460 -26.09 -6.82 28.15
CA CYS A 460 -27.37 -6.12 28.14
C CYS A 460 -28.33 -6.90 27.27
N ALA A 461 -29.06 -7.82 27.89
CA ALA A 461 -30.12 -8.59 27.25
C ALA A 461 -31.45 -7.88 27.48
N GLY A 462 -32.19 -7.60 26.42
CA GLY A 462 -33.52 -7.00 26.57
C GLY A 462 -34.29 -6.78 25.29
N HIS A 463 -33.65 -6.78 24.12
CA HIS A 463 -34.35 -6.65 22.83
C HIS A 463 -34.93 -7.98 22.35
N THR A 464 -36.01 -7.91 21.57
CA THR A 464 -36.64 -9.12 21.01
C THR A 464 -35.99 -9.55 19.70
N GLU A 465 -35.43 -8.60 18.95
CA GLU A 465 -34.76 -8.83 17.68
C GLU A 465 -33.32 -8.28 17.67
N ALA A 466 -32.63 -8.46 16.54
CA ALA A 466 -31.24 -8.09 16.32
C ALA A 466 -31.01 -6.59 16.53
N LEU A 467 -29.85 -6.24 17.11
CA LEU A 467 -29.44 -4.85 17.30
C LEU A 467 -28.76 -4.33 16.05
N GLY A 468 -29.29 -3.25 15.49
CA GLY A 468 -28.74 -2.62 14.27
C GLY A 468 -27.78 -1.48 14.57
N ALA A 469 -27.97 -0.74 15.67
CA ALA A 469 -27.20 0.46 15.95
C ALA A 469 -26.97 0.69 17.45
N VAL A 470 -25.85 1.35 17.76
CA VAL A 470 -25.49 1.77 19.13
C VAL A 470 -24.91 3.16 19.08
N ALA A 471 -25.25 3.96 20.10
CA ALA A 471 -24.58 5.22 20.35
C ALA A 471 -24.36 5.42 21.86
N ILE A 472 -23.25 6.04 22.22
CA ILE A 472 -22.89 6.36 23.61
C ILE A 472 -22.87 7.87 23.82
N SER A 473 -23.13 8.30 25.05
CA SER A 473 -22.96 9.68 25.51
C SER A 473 -21.58 10.22 25.16
N GLN A 474 -21.54 11.48 24.68
CA GLN A 474 -20.34 12.15 24.17
C GLN A 474 -19.73 13.14 25.17
N ARG A 475 -20.36 13.34 26.34
CA ARG A 475 -19.88 14.25 27.37
C ARG A 475 -18.95 13.55 28.36
N ALA A 476 -17.66 13.88 28.35
CA ALA A 476 -16.66 13.35 29.31
C ALA A 476 -17.06 13.54 30.79
N SER A 477 -17.65 14.70 31.15
CA SER A 477 -18.11 14.94 32.52
C SER A 477 -19.28 14.05 32.95
N SER A 478 -20.05 13.48 32.01
CA SER A 478 -21.09 12.50 32.32
C SER A 478 -20.51 11.13 32.70
N PHE A 479 -19.30 10.79 32.25
CA PHE A 479 -18.59 9.59 32.71
C PHE A 479 -17.99 9.78 34.11
N ALA A 480 -17.42 10.96 34.39
CA ALA A 480 -16.89 11.29 35.72
C ALA A 480 -17.98 11.33 36.81
N THR A 481 -19.18 11.81 36.45
CA THR A 481 -20.35 11.87 37.34
C THR A 481 -21.15 10.56 37.40
N GLY A 482 -20.77 9.56 36.61
CA GLY A 482 -21.50 8.28 36.50
C GLY A 482 -22.86 8.36 35.79
N ALA A 483 -23.28 9.54 35.31
CA ALA A 483 -24.54 9.75 34.59
C ALA A 483 -24.49 9.35 33.10
N ALA A 484 -23.42 8.68 32.68
CA ALA A 484 -23.25 8.17 31.33
C ALA A 484 -24.31 7.09 31.00
N PHE A 485 -24.74 7.09 29.76
CA PHE A 485 -25.72 6.16 29.23
C PHE A 485 -25.35 5.82 27.80
N PHE A 486 -25.89 4.71 27.30
CA PHE A 486 -25.84 4.36 25.90
C PHE A 486 -27.23 3.98 25.41
N VAL A 487 -27.43 4.11 24.11
CA VAL A 487 -28.69 3.85 23.42
C VAL A 487 -28.43 2.77 22.40
N THR A 488 -29.39 1.86 22.31
CA THR A 488 -29.38 0.71 21.40
C THR A 488 -30.64 0.78 20.54
N GLY A 489 -30.48 0.55 19.25
CA GLY A 489 -31.56 0.47 18.28
C GLY A 489 -31.66 -0.94 17.74
N SER A 490 -32.88 -1.46 17.70
CA SER A 490 -33.16 -2.82 17.22
C SER A 490 -34.03 -2.79 15.96
N SER A 491 -34.00 -3.90 15.24
CA SER A 491 -34.95 -4.26 14.19
C SER A 491 -36.39 -4.35 14.70
N ASP A 492 -36.58 -4.59 16.01
CA ASP A 492 -37.89 -4.61 16.67
C ASP A 492 -38.61 -3.24 16.73
N LYS A 493 -38.02 -2.22 16.09
CA LYS A 493 -38.52 -0.84 15.96
C LYS A 493 -38.43 -0.04 17.25
N THR A 494 -37.80 -0.60 18.29
CA THR A 494 -37.64 0.06 19.59
C THR A 494 -36.24 0.63 19.76
N LEU A 495 -36.18 1.71 20.54
CA LEU A 495 -34.97 2.27 21.10
C LEU A 495 -34.95 2.00 22.59
N LYS A 496 -33.84 1.44 23.08
CA LYS A 496 -33.64 1.22 24.52
C LYS A 496 -32.41 1.96 25.01
N MET A 497 -32.57 2.61 26.15
CA MET A 497 -31.52 3.34 26.85
C MET A 497 -31.08 2.57 28.09
N TRP A 498 -29.78 2.55 28.33
CA TRP A 498 -29.12 1.81 29.40
C TRP A 498 -28.20 2.76 30.18
N SER A 499 -28.16 2.66 31.51
CA SER A 499 -27.30 3.50 32.33
C SER A 499 -26.02 2.77 32.70
N LEU A 500 -24.95 3.54 32.81
CA LEU A 500 -23.64 3.05 33.27
C LEU A 500 -23.41 3.35 34.75
N GLN A 501 -24.42 3.88 35.46
CA GLN A 501 -24.35 4.20 36.90
C GLN A 501 -23.92 3.02 37.79
N PRO A 502 -24.45 1.78 37.61
CA PRO A 502 -24.05 0.64 38.44
C PRO A 502 -22.56 0.28 38.28
N LEU A 503 -21.96 0.61 37.14
CA LEU A 503 -20.57 0.29 36.80
C LEU A 503 -19.59 1.36 37.31
N ALA A 504 -20.02 2.62 37.35
CA ALA A 504 -19.20 3.71 37.90
C ALA A 504 -18.87 3.48 39.39
N GLY A 505 -19.80 2.91 40.16
CA GLY A 505 -19.59 2.57 41.58
C GLY A 505 -18.73 1.31 41.81
N ALA A 506 -18.86 0.28 40.97
CA ALA A 506 -18.14 -0.99 41.13
C ALA A 506 -16.64 -0.91 40.78
N TYR A 507 -16.23 0.06 39.96
CA TYR A 507 -14.87 0.16 39.41
C TYR A 507 -14.05 1.37 39.91
N ALA A 508 -14.54 2.09 40.93
CA ALA A 508 -13.81 3.19 41.59
C ALA A 508 -12.72 2.71 42.57
N THR A 509 -12.76 1.45 43.01
CA THR A 509 -11.73 0.85 43.88
C THR A 509 -10.87 -0.16 43.10
N PRO A 510 -9.53 -0.04 43.11
CA PRO A 510 -8.63 -0.87 42.29
C PRO A 510 -8.38 -2.28 42.85
N ALA A 511 -9.20 -2.75 43.79
CA ALA A 511 -8.88 -3.92 44.61
C ALA A 511 -10.06 -4.89 44.75
N LYS A 512 -10.47 -5.52 43.64
CA LYS A 512 -10.92 -6.93 43.56
C LYS A 512 -11.43 -7.27 42.16
N PRO A 513 -10.93 -8.32 41.50
CA PRO A 513 -11.47 -8.78 40.23
C PRO A 513 -12.76 -9.55 40.50
N ALA A 514 -13.93 -8.92 40.38
CA ALA A 514 -15.20 -9.63 40.43
C ALA A 514 -15.40 -10.40 39.12
N SER A 515 -15.45 -11.72 39.18
CA SER A 515 -15.55 -12.68 38.07
C SER A 515 -16.96 -12.83 37.48
N THR A 516 -17.85 -11.85 37.67
CA THR A 516 -19.26 -11.94 37.24
C THR A 516 -19.59 -10.81 36.26
N GLU A 517 -19.98 -11.18 35.03
CA GLU A 517 -20.60 -10.27 34.07
C GLU A 517 -21.87 -9.67 34.70
N LEU A 518 -22.01 -8.35 34.69
CA LEU A 518 -23.19 -7.69 35.26
C LEU A 518 -24.24 -7.51 34.18
N THR A 519 -25.47 -7.96 34.43
CA THR A 519 -26.61 -7.63 33.56
C THR A 519 -27.14 -6.24 33.92
N ILE A 520 -27.00 -5.26 33.02
CA ILE A 520 -27.51 -3.90 33.23
C ILE A 520 -29.01 -3.87 32.93
N SER A 521 -29.79 -3.11 33.70
CA SER A 521 -31.22 -2.91 33.47
C SER A 521 -31.51 -1.74 32.51
N THR A 522 -32.59 -1.85 31.74
CA THR A 522 -33.07 -0.79 30.84
C THR A 522 -33.65 0.39 31.63
N LEU A 523 -33.26 1.63 31.29
CA LEU A 523 -33.84 2.86 31.87
C LEU A 523 -35.11 3.31 31.17
N GLY A 524 -35.25 3.00 29.88
CA GLY A 524 -36.41 3.39 29.08
C GLY A 524 -36.40 2.71 27.72
N ALA A 525 -37.58 2.31 27.27
CA ALA A 525 -37.83 1.74 25.95
C ALA A 525 -38.91 2.56 25.24
N VAL A 526 -38.68 2.92 23.98
CA VAL A 526 -39.64 3.68 23.17
C VAL A 526 -39.76 3.04 21.80
N LYS A 527 -40.98 2.85 21.30
CA LYS A 527 -41.21 2.49 19.89
C LYS A 527 -40.90 3.71 19.04
N ALA A 528 -39.81 3.65 18.29
CA ALA A 528 -39.31 4.79 17.54
C ALA A 528 -39.85 4.84 16.12
N HIS A 529 -39.85 3.72 15.39
CA HIS A 529 -40.17 3.68 13.96
C HIS A 529 -41.17 2.57 13.61
N ASP A 530 -41.51 2.46 12.33
CA ASP A 530 -42.32 1.34 11.80
C ASP A 530 -41.48 0.29 11.07
N LYS A 531 -40.22 0.62 10.77
CA LYS A 531 -39.19 -0.24 10.19
C LYS A 531 -37.91 -0.19 11.02
N ASP A 532 -36.91 -0.95 10.60
CA ASP A 532 -35.62 -1.13 11.24
C ASP A 532 -34.88 0.18 11.45
N VAL A 533 -34.21 0.29 12.59
CA VAL A 533 -33.34 1.43 12.93
C VAL A 533 -31.92 1.07 12.53
N ASN A 534 -31.39 1.82 11.55
CA ASN A 534 -30.07 1.54 10.95
C ASN A 534 -28.93 2.28 11.66
N ALA A 535 -29.18 3.51 12.13
CA ALA A 535 -28.17 4.32 12.79
C ALA A 535 -28.73 5.13 13.94
N LEU A 536 -27.84 5.40 14.91
CA LEU A 536 -28.08 6.23 16.06
C LEU A 536 -26.93 7.20 16.25
N ALA A 537 -27.25 8.43 16.60
CA ALA A 537 -26.26 9.43 16.99
C ALA A 537 -26.71 10.14 18.27
N VAL A 538 -25.77 10.39 19.17
CA VAL A 538 -25.97 11.22 20.36
C VAL A 538 -25.28 12.54 20.10
N ALA A 539 -25.97 13.65 20.37
CA ALA A 539 -25.38 14.97 20.24
C ALA A 539 -24.25 15.17 21.27
N PRO A 540 -23.23 16.00 20.98
CA PRO A 540 -22.13 16.30 21.92
C PRO A 540 -22.59 16.81 23.30
N ASN A 541 -23.78 17.41 23.36
CA ASN A 541 -24.40 17.91 24.58
C ASN A 541 -25.29 16.88 25.30
N ASP A 542 -25.33 15.62 24.85
CA ASP A 542 -26.19 14.53 25.34
C ASP A 542 -27.69 14.87 25.45
N ARG A 543 -28.13 15.99 24.85
CA ARG A 543 -29.50 16.52 24.95
C ARG A 543 -30.40 15.92 23.89
N PHE A 544 -29.83 15.67 22.72
CA PHE A 544 -30.53 15.15 21.55
C PHE A 544 -29.94 13.80 21.14
N ILE A 545 -30.83 12.90 20.73
CA ILE A 545 -30.50 11.60 20.18
C ILE A 545 -31.24 11.50 18.86
N ALA A 546 -30.55 11.23 17.77
CA ALA A 546 -31.16 11.04 16.46
C ALA A 546 -31.23 9.54 16.15
N SER A 547 -32.39 9.08 15.68
CA SER A 547 -32.60 7.73 15.15
C SER A 547 -32.92 7.79 13.67
N ALA A 548 -32.17 7.02 12.90
CA ALA A 548 -32.32 6.87 11.46
C ALA A 548 -32.96 5.52 11.15
N SER A 549 -33.96 5.50 10.27
CA SER A 549 -34.64 4.27 9.90
C SER A 549 -34.80 4.11 8.39
N GLN A 550 -35.04 2.88 7.98
CA GLN A 550 -35.41 2.52 6.63
C GLN A 550 -36.77 3.10 6.19
N ASP A 551 -37.58 3.61 7.13
CA ASP A 551 -38.84 4.31 6.86
C ASP A 551 -38.67 5.72 6.24
N LYS A 552 -37.43 6.11 5.90
CA LYS A 552 -37.02 7.40 5.29
C LYS A 552 -37.05 8.58 6.26
N LEU A 553 -37.42 8.36 7.52
CA LEU A 553 -37.53 9.39 8.52
C LEU A 553 -36.31 9.37 9.44
N ILE A 554 -35.96 10.56 9.90
CA ILE A 554 -35.03 10.72 11.02
C ILE A 554 -35.83 11.35 12.15
N LYS A 555 -35.85 10.68 13.29
CA LYS A 555 -36.53 11.18 14.50
C LYS A 555 -35.48 11.66 15.49
N VAL A 556 -35.66 12.88 15.99
CA VAL A 556 -34.80 13.44 17.03
C VAL A 556 -35.55 13.41 18.35
N TRP A 557 -34.91 12.82 19.34
CA TRP A 557 -35.41 12.61 20.69
C TRP A 557 -34.67 13.50 21.66
N HIS A 558 -35.39 14.06 22.61
CA HIS A 558 -34.82 14.77 23.74
C HIS A 558 -34.65 13.80 24.92
N SER A 559 -33.44 13.72 25.45
CA SER A 559 -33.09 12.94 26.64
C SER A 559 -33.18 13.82 27.88
N GLN A 560 -34.29 13.69 28.63
CA GLN A 560 -34.45 14.35 29.93
C GLN A 560 -34.24 13.35 31.07
N GLN A 561 -33.43 13.74 32.05
CA GLN A 561 -33.26 12.98 33.28
C GLN A 561 -34.37 13.38 34.26
N ALA A 562 -35.24 12.42 34.61
CA ALA A 562 -36.33 12.60 35.54
C ALA A 562 -36.16 11.58 36.69
N GLY A 563 -35.52 12.00 37.77
CA GLY A 563 -35.20 11.13 38.92
C GLY A 563 -34.14 10.07 38.60
N ALA A 564 -34.38 8.82 39.04
CA ALA A 564 -33.51 7.66 38.76
C ALA A 564 -33.70 7.08 37.33
N GLY A 565 -34.68 7.61 36.57
CA GLY A 565 -34.95 7.23 35.19
C GLY A 565 -34.62 8.36 34.21
N ARG A 566 -34.36 8.00 32.96
CA ARG A 566 -34.15 8.95 31.86
C ARG A 566 -35.19 8.64 30.79
N ILE A 567 -36.00 9.64 30.43
CA ILE A 567 -37.13 9.48 29.51
C ILE A 567 -36.76 10.12 28.17
N LEU A 568 -37.17 9.46 27.08
CA LEU A 568 -37.04 9.94 25.71
C LEU A 568 -38.37 10.58 25.28
N THR A 569 -38.34 11.88 24.97
CA THR A 569 -39.48 12.59 24.38
C THR A 569 -39.16 12.96 22.94
N LEU A 570 -40.15 12.90 22.04
CA LEU A 570 -39.93 13.25 20.64
C LEU A 570 -39.78 14.78 20.49
N ALA A 571 -38.63 15.23 20.01
CA ALA A 571 -38.35 16.65 19.79
C ALA A 571 -38.77 17.11 18.38
N GLY A 572 -38.51 16.29 17.36
CA GLY A 572 -38.80 16.64 15.97
C GLY A 572 -38.60 15.48 15.00
N VAL A 573 -39.11 15.64 13.78
CA VAL A 573 -38.99 14.66 12.69
C VAL A 573 -38.47 15.36 11.44
N CYS A 574 -37.32 14.91 10.92
CA CYS A 574 -36.78 15.39 9.67
C CYS A 574 -37.41 14.60 8.52
N ARG A 575 -38.10 15.29 7.60
CA ARG A 575 -38.73 14.71 6.41
C ARG A 575 -38.07 15.25 5.16
N GLY A 576 -37.64 14.36 4.25
CA GLY A 576 -37.14 14.78 2.94
C GLY A 576 -36.28 13.78 2.18
N HIS A 577 -35.89 12.65 2.77
CA HIS A 577 -35.20 11.57 2.05
C HIS A 577 -36.18 10.74 1.21
N LYS A 578 -35.76 10.33 0.01
CA LYS A 578 -36.60 9.53 -0.91
C LYS A 578 -36.55 8.03 -0.59
N ARG A 579 -35.42 7.57 -0.01
CA ARG A 579 -35.16 6.19 0.42
C ARG A 579 -34.72 6.14 1.88
N GLY A 580 -34.52 4.92 2.40
CA GLY A 580 -34.11 4.69 3.79
C GLY A 580 -32.79 5.40 4.11
N VAL A 581 -32.67 5.85 5.37
CA VAL A 581 -31.48 6.52 5.88
C VAL A 581 -30.58 5.47 6.52
N TRP A 582 -29.30 5.46 6.15
CA TRP A 582 -28.33 4.46 6.60
C TRP A 582 -27.47 4.98 7.75
N ALA A 583 -27.00 6.22 7.66
CA ALA A 583 -26.16 6.85 8.68
C ALA A 583 -26.66 8.24 9.05
N VAL A 584 -26.43 8.61 10.30
CA VAL A 584 -26.74 9.94 10.86
C VAL A 584 -25.64 10.30 11.85
N GLU A 585 -25.21 11.56 11.83
CA GLU A 585 -24.22 12.08 12.77
C GLU A 585 -24.52 13.55 13.12
N PHE A 586 -24.28 13.93 14.38
CA PHE A 586 -24.36 15.33 14.80
C PHE A 586 -23.03 16.05 14.57
N SER A 587 -23.08 17.30 14.13
CA SER A 587 -21.87 18.12 14.08
C SER A 587 -21.34 18.38 15.50
N PRO A 588 -20.01 18.34 15.71
CA PRO A 588 -19.40 18.61 17.01
C PRO A 588 -19.49 20.08 17.42
N VAL A 589 -19.57 21.00 16.46
CA VAL A 589 -19.52 22.46 16.70
C VAL A 589 -20.83 23.13 16.30
N ASP A 590 -21.34 22.81 15.12
CA ASP A 590 -22.54 23.45 14.60
C ASP A 590 -23.82 22.75 15.08
N GLN A 591 -24.92 23.50 15.17
CA GLN A 591 -26.24 22.95 15.47
C GLN A 591 -26.87 22.30 14.23
N CYS A 592 -26.14 21.34 13.66
CA CYS A 592 -26.45 20.68 12.41
C CYS A 592 -26.41 19.16 12.60
N LEU A 593 -27.24 18.46 11.82
CA LEU A 593 -27.32 17.00 11.76
C LEU A 593 -27.06 16.57 10.32
N ALA A 594 -26.06 15.73 10.07
CA ALA A 594 -25.84 15.13 8.76
C ALA A 594 -26.54 13.77 8.66
N SER A 595 -26.93 13.40 7.45
CA SER A 595 -27.62 12.14 7.17
C SER A 595 -27.28 11.60 5.79
N ALA A 596 -27.08 10.29 5.72
CA ALA A 596 -26.78 9.53 4.52
C ALA A 596 -27.98 8.67 4.11
N SER A 597 -28.39 8.73 2.85
CA SER A 597 -29.51 7.92 2.36
C SER A 597 -29.16 7.05 1.17
N GLY A 598 -29.93 5.97 1.02
CA GLY A 598 -29.89 5.11 -0.16
C GLY A 598 -30.43 5.76 -1.45
N ASP A 599 -30.87 7.01 -1.40
CA ASP A 599 -31.24 7.82 -2.58
C ASP A 599 -30.07 8.54 -3.24
N LYS A 600 -28.83 8.20 -2.83
CA LYS A 600 -27.55 8.74 -3.33
C LYS A 600 -27.26 10.17 -2.85
N THR A 601 -28.07 10.69 -1.93
CA THR A 601 -27.91 12.04 -1.40
C THR A 601 -27.42 12.04 0.03
N VAL A 602 -26.64 13.06 0.37
CA VAL A 602 -26.30 13.39 1.76
C VAL A 602 -27.01 14.70 2.10
N LYS A 603 -27.69 14.75 3.24
CA LYS A 603 -28.44 15.93 3.66
C LYS A 603 -27.99 16.42 5.02
N VAL A 604 -27.88 17.73 5.15
CA VAL A 604 -27.62 18.42 6.41
C VAL A 604 -28.88 19.15 6.86
N TRP A 605 -29.26 18.94 8.12
CA TRP A 605 -30.46 19.46 8.75
C TRP A 605 -30.10 20.44 9.86
N SER A 606 -30.95 21.44 10.07
CA SER A 606 -30.87 22.31 11.25
C SER A 606 -31.38 21.57 12.48
N ALA A 607 -30.63 21.58 13.58
CA ALA A 607 -31.07 20.98 14.85
C ALA A 607 -32.14 21.83 15.58
N LYS A 608 -32.39 23.07 15.15
CA LYS A 608 -33.43 23.95 15.73
C LYS A 608 -34.79 23.73 15.09
N ASP A 609 -34.82 23.76 13.76
CA ASP A 609 -36.06 23.78 12.97
C ASP A 609 -36.36 22.44 12.29
N PHE A 610 -35.41 21.49 12.34
CA PHE A 610 -35.47 20.19 11.68
C PHE A 610 -35.75 20.25 10.16
N SER A 611 -35.47 21.41 9.55
CA SER A 611 -35.54 21.64 8.11
C SER A 611 -34.23 21.23 7.43
N CYS A 612 -34.34 20.86 6.15
CA CYS A 612 -33.18 20.52 5.32
C CYS A 612 -32.45 21.81 4.92
N LEU A 613 -31.21 21.98 5.37
CA LEU A 613 -30.37 23.14 5.03
C LEU A 613 -29.69 22.95 3.67
N LYS A 614 -29.04 21.80 3.49
CA LYS A 614 -28.26 21.48 2.28
C LYS A 614 -28.46 20.05 1.82
N THR A 615 -28.39 19.87 0.51
CA THR A 615 -28.47 18.58 -0.18
C THR A 615 -27.24 18.43 -1.06
N PHE A 616 -26.40 17.45 -0.74
CA PHE A 616 -25.23 17.08 -1.53
C PHE A 616 -25.62 15.93 -2.46
N GLU A 617 -25.38 16.13 -3.76
CA GLU A 617 -25.60 15.13 -4.80
C GLU A 617 -24.29 14.91 -5.54
N GLY A 618 -23.98 13.66 -5.87
CA GLY A 618 -22.77 13.31 -6.62
C GLY A 618 -22.27 11.89 -6.42
N HIS A 619 -22.81 11.14 -5.45
CA HIS A 619 -22.57 9.70 -5.39
C HIS A 619 -23.33 8.97 -6.50
N THR A 620 -22.69 7.95 -7.06
CA THR A 620 -23.30 7.14 -8.13
C THR A 620 -24.20 6.05 -7.55
N ALA A 621 -23.92 5.61 -6.32
CA ALA A 621 -24.66 4.61 -5.57
C ALA A 621 -25.17 5.13 -4.21
N SER A 622 -25.74 4.23 -3.39
CA SER A 622 -26.23 4.57 -2.05
C SER A 622 -25.10 4.99 -1.13
N VAL A 623 -25.34 6.02 -0.32
CA VAL A 623 -24.39 6.44 0.71
C VAL A 623 -24.68 5.66 1.99
N LEU A 624 -23.67 4.95 2.49
CA LEU A 624 -23.79 4.04 3.62
C LEU A 624 -23.34 4.70 4.93
N ASN A 625 -22.32 5.55 4.87
CA ASN A 625 -21.77 6.22 6.06
C ASN A 625 -21.47 7.70 5.81
N VAL A 626 -21.59 8.51 6.85
CA VAL A 626 -21.30 9.96 6.82
C VAL A 626 -20.71 10.38 8.17
N GLN A 627 -19.62 11.14 8.15
CA GLN A 627 -18.95 11.65 9.33
C GLN A 627 -18.46 13.10 9.13
N PHE A 628 -18.47 13.91 10.19
CA PHE A 628 -17.93 15.27 10.15
C PHE A 628 -16.40 15.29 10.31
N ALA A 629 -15.74 16.19 9.57
CA ALA A 629 -14.31 16.47 9.65
C ALA A 629 -14.06 17.97 9.92
N CYS A 630 -12.82 18.33 10.30
CA CYS A 630 -12.34 19.71 10.51
C CYS A 630 -13.31 20.57 11.32
N ALA A 631 -13.60 20.16 12.56
CA ALA A 631 -14.50 20.85 13.47
C ALA A 631 -15.92 21.12 12.90
N GLY A 632 -16.38 20.29 11.97
CA GLY A 632 -17.71 20.40 11.37
C GLY A 632 -17.80 21.29 10.15
N MET A 633 -16.69 21.78 9.58
CA MET A 633 -16.70 22.54 8.32
C MET A 633 -16.78 21.65 7.08
N GLN A 634 -16.26 20.42 7.19
CA GLN A 634 -16.23 19.44 6.13
C GLN A 634 -17.04 18.20 6.51
N LEU A 635 -17.51 17.52 5.48
CA LEU A 635 -18.31 16.32 5.57
C LEU A 635 -17.67 15.23 4.72
N LEU A 636 -17.42 14.08 5.32
CA LEU A 636 -16.98 12.89 4.61
C LEU A 636 -18.16 11.96 4.40
N SER A 637 -18.27 11.39 3.21
CA SER A 637 -19.30 10.40 2.87
C SER A 637 -18.68 9.18 2.22
N ALA A 638 -19.09 8.00 2.70
CA ALA A 638 -18.69 6.71 2.17
C ALA A 638 -19.85 6.10 1.38
N GLY A 639 -19.59 5.79 0.12
CA GLY A 639 -20.58 5.23 -0.78
C GLY A 639 -20.43 3.74 -1.03
N ALA A 640 -21.53 3.13 -1.47
CA ALA A 640 -21.56 1.79 -2.03
C ALA A 640 -20.90 1.71 -3.43
N ASP A 641 -20.39 2.82 -3.95
CA ASP A 641 -19.68 2.93 -5.23
C ASP A 641 -18.16 2.75 -5.10
N GLY A 642 -17.65 2.36 -3.93
CA GLY A 642 -16.21 2.23 -3.68
C GLY A 642 -15.50 3.56 -3.42
N LEU A 643 -16.25 4.67 -3.42
CA LEU A 643 -15.69 6.01 -3.30
C LEU A 643 -15.96 6.63 -1.93
N VAL A 644 -14.94 7.27 -1.36
CA VAL A 644 -15.11 8.24 -0.27
C VAL A 644 -15.03 9.64 -0.84
N LYS A 645 -16.00 10.50 -0.49
CA LYS A 645 -16.03 11.89 -0.96
C LYS A 645 -15.92 12.85 0.21
N LEU A 646 -15.12 13.90 0.00
CA LEU A 646 -15.00 15.03 0.90
C LEU A 646 -15.80 16.21 0.35
N TRP A 647 -16.65 16.77 1.18
CA TRP A 647 -17.51 17.91 0.87
C TRP A 647 -17.24 19.06 1.81
N THR A 648 -17.22 20.28 1.28
CA THR A 648 -17.21 21.48 2.11
C THR A 648 -18.62 22.00 2.32
N ILE A 649 -19.01 22.16 3.59
CA ILE A 649 -20.39 22.51 3.92
C ILE A 649 -20.73 23.92 3.47
N LYS A 650 -19.78 24.85 3.45
CA LYS A 650 -20.04 26.24 3.03
C LYS A 650 -20.27 26.35 1.51
N SER A 651 -19.39 25.78 0.69
CA SER A 651 -19.44 25.86 -0.78
C SER A 651 -20.42 24.88 -1.42
N ASN A 652 -20.80 23.79 -0.75
CA ASN A 652 -21.59 22.70 -1.34
C ASN A 652 -20.85 21.94 -2.48
N GLU A 653 -19.54 22.07 -2.54
CA GLU A 653 -18.71 21.46 -3.58
C GLU A 653 -18.01 20.21 -3.03
N CYS A 654 -17.76 19.25 -3.93
CA CYS A 654 -16.93 18.09 -3.65
C CYS A 654 -15.47 18.48 -3.89
N GLU A 655 -14.67 18.51 -2.83
CA GLU A 655 -13.26 18.92 -2.91
C GLU A 655 -12.36 17.76 -3.32
N ALA A 656 -12.65 16.55 -2.81
CA ALA A 656 -11.86 15.37 -3.10
C ALA A 656 -12.74 14.13 -3.26
N THR A 657 -12.36 13.29 -4.21
CA THR A 657 -12.88 11.93 -4.40
C THR A 657 -11.73 10.96 -4.19
N LEU A 658 -11.87 10.07 -3.21
CA LEU A 658 -10.87 9.09 -2.82
C LEU A 658 -11.32 7.71 -3.31
N ASP A 659 -10.45 7.06 -4.08
CA ASP A 659 -10.74 5.83 -4.82
C ASP A 659 -9.63 4.80 -4.57
N ASN A 660 -9.82 3.97 -3.54
CA ASN A 660 -8.89 2.89 -3.18
C ASN A 660 -9.61 1.59 -2.78
N HIS A 661 -10.94 1.55 -2.85
CA HIS A 661 -11.72 0.35 -2.50
C HIS A 661 -12.30 -0.25 -3.77
N GLU A 662 -12.31 -1.58 -3.86
CA GLU A 662 -12.86 -2.30 -5.01
C GLU A 662 -14.37 -2.53 -4.87
N ASP A 663 -14.87 -2.63 -3.63
CA ASP A 663 -16.29 -2.85 -3.32
C ASP A 663 -16.84 -1.80 -2.34
N LYS A 664 -18.06 -2.01 -1.86
CA LYS A 664 -18.84 -1.11 -1.01
C LYS A 664 -18.10 -0.76 0.28
N ILE A 665 -18.11 0.53 0.60
CA ILE A 665 -17.57 1.04 1.86
C ILE A 665 -18.69 1.14 2.88
N TRP A 666 -18.63 0.31 3.92
CA TRP A 666 -19.60 0.30 5.02
C TRP A 666 -19.18 1.24 6.15
N ALA A 667 -17.89 1.24 6.47
CA ALA A 667 -17.37 1.85 7.67
C ALA A 667 -16.46 3.04 7.36
N LEU A 668 -16.69 4.14 8.07
CA LEU A 668 -15.87 5.34 8.04
C LEU A 668 -15.63 5.80 9.49
N ALA A 669 -14.37 6.12 9.80
CA ALA A 669 -13.95 6.66 11.09
C ALA A 669 -12.97 7.81 10.89
N VAL A 670 -13.26 8.98 11.42
CA VAL A 670 -12.36 10.15 11.44
C VAL A 670 -11.77 10.30 12.84
N ALA A 671 -10.47 10.57 12.92
CA ALA A 671 -9.81 10.88 14.18
C ALA A 671 -10.28 12.23 14.73
N LYS A 672 -10.28 12.42 16.06
CA LYS A 672 -10.73 13.69 16.66
C LYS A 672 -9.89 14.90 16.21
N ASP A 673 -8.62 14.70 15.89
CA ASP A 673 -7.72 15.74 15.41
C ASP A 673 -7.90 16.04 13.91
N SER A 674 -8.77 15.29 13.21
CA SER A 674 -9.07 15.38 11.78
C SER A 674 -7.87 15.23 10.83
N SER A 675 -6.70 14.87 11.33
CA SER A 675 -5.49 14.59 10.53
C SER A 675 -5.55 13.26 9.79
N GLU A 676 -6.32 12.32 10.32
CA GLU A 676 -6.40 10.93 9.86
C GLU A 676 -7.85 10.48 9.73
N MET A 677 -8.10 9.61 8.76
CA MET A 677 -9.35 8.88 8.63
C MET A 677 -9.09 7.42 8.25
N VAL A 678 -10.03 6.56 8.61
CA VAL A 678 -10.07 5.15 8.22
C VAL A 678 -11.34 4.87 7.46
N SER A 679 -11.21 4.13 6.37
CA SER A 679 -12.32 3.56 5.62
C SER A 679 -12.19 2.04 5.58
N GLY A 680 -13.31 1.33 5.78
CA GLY A 680 -13.39 -0.13 5.70
C GLY A 680 -14.39 -0.59 4.65
N GLY A 681 -13.94 -1.46 3.76
CA GLY A 681 -14.71 -2.02 2.66
C GLY A 681 -15.30 -3.41 2.93
N ALA A 682 -16.12 -3.88 1.98
CA ALA A 682 -16.47 -5.29 1.83
C ALA A 682 -15.33 -6.12 1.19
N ASP A 683 -14.35 -5.44 0.58
CA ASP A 683 -13.17 -6.03 -0.08
C ASP A 683 -12.06 -6.46 0.90
N SER A 684 -12.36 -6.58 2.19
CA SER A 684 -11.41 -6.85 3.29
C SER A 684 -10.39 -5.75 3.58
N THR A 685 -10.42 -4.62 2.88
CA THR A 685 -9.38 -3.60 3.02
C THR A 685 -9.75 -2.54 4.05
N ILE A 686 -8.76 -2.18 4.86
CA ILE A 686 -8.80 -1.02 5.76
C ILE A 686 -7.78 -0.02 5.26
N ASN A 687 -8.26 1.09 4.72
CA ASN A 687 -7.40 2.16 4.22
C ASN A 687 -7.28 3.27 5.29
N LEU A 688 -6.05 3.54 5.73
CA LEU A 688 -5.68 4.64 6.60
C LEU A 688 -5.24 5.83 5.73
N TRP A 689 -5.97 6.93 5.80
CA TRP A 689 -5.70 8.14 5.05
C TRP A 689 -5.18 9.22 5.97
N GLN A 690 -4.24 10.01 5.47
CA GLN A 690 -3.72 11.19 6.14
C GLN A 690 -3.85 12.40 5.22
N ASP A 691 -4.11 13.55 5.82
CA ASP A 691 -4.23 14.84 5.16
C ASP A 691 -2.83 15.45 4.90
N PHE A 692 -2.50 15.66 3.62
CA PHE A 692 -1.23 16.21 3.13
C PHE A 692 -1.35 17.66 2.65
N THR A 693 -2.51 18.31 2.83
CA THR A 693 -2.74 19.66 2.30
C THR A 693 -1.71 20.68 2.69
N GLU A 694 -1.40 20.79 3.98
CA GLU A 694 -0.44 21.78 4.46
C GLU A 694 0.98 21.54 3.92
N GLU A 695 1.34 20.27 3.66
CA GLU A 695 2.65 19.94 3.09
C GLU A 695 2.71 20.28 1.60
N GLU A 696 1.65 19.94 0.85
CA GLU A 696 1.55 20.28 -0.57
C GLU A 696 1.44 21.79 -0.81
N GLU A 697 0.68 22.51 0.02
CA GLU A 697 0.56 23.98 -0.09
C GLU A 697 1.91 24.65 0.20
N ARG A 698 2.67 24.16 1.20
CA ARG A 698 4.03 24.64 1.46
C ARG A 698 4.99 24.31 0.31
N ALA A 699 5.00 23.08 -0.18
CA ALA A 699 5.85 22.68 -1.30
C ALA A 699 5.57 23.51 -2.57
N GLN A 700 4.29 23.75 -2.88
CA GLN A 700 3.92 24.63 -3.99
C GLN A 700 4.34 26.09 -3.76
N GLN A 701 4.33 26.55 -2.51
CA GLN A 701 4.76 27.90 -2.17
C GLN A 701 6.28 28.04 -2.29
N ASP A 702 7.03 27.06 -1.78
CA ASP A 702 8.49 26.98 -1.91
C ASP A 702 8.91 26.89 -3.39
N ASP A 703 8.21 26.12 -4.22
CA ASP A 703 8.44 26.04 -5.67
C ASP A 703 8.18 27.37 -6.38
N ARG A 704 7.13 28.10 -5.96
CA ARG A 704 6.82 29.44 -6.50
C ARG A 704 7.89 30.44 -6.10
N ASP A 705 8.30 30.43 -4.84
CA ASP A 705 9.31 31.33 -4.30
C ASP A 705 10.68 31.05 -4.95
N ALA A 706 11.03 29.77 -5.17
CA ALA A 706 12.23 29.38 -5.89
C ALA A 706 12.23 29.85 -7.35
N LYS A 707 11.10 29.71 -8.07
CA LYS A 707 10.96 30.24 -9.44
C LYS A 707 11.09 31.76 -9.48
N LEU A 708 10.46 32.45 -8.53
CA LEU A 708 10.54 33.91 -8.41
C LEU A 708 11.98 34.36 -8.14
N LEU A 709 12.69 33.68 -7.24
CA LEU A 709 14.10 33.96 -6.94
C LEU A 709 14.97 33.77 -8.19
N LYS A 710 14.82 32.65 -8.91
CA LYS A 710 15.54 32.40 -10.17
C LYS A 710 15.21 33.45 -11.24
N GLU A 711 13.96 33.91 -11.33
CA GLU A 711 13.60 34.99 -12.26
C GLU A 711 14.29 36.31 -11.89
N GLN A 712 14.41 36.63 -10.60
CA GLN A 712 15.15 37.80 -10.13
C GLN A 712 16.65 37.68 -10.42
N GLU A 713 17.24 36.50 -10.22
CA GLU A 713 18.63 36.22 -10.58
C GLU A 713 18.86 36.39 -12.08
N LEU A 714 17.95 35.86 -12.91
CA LEU A 714 17.99 36.05 -14.36
C LEU A 714 17.97 37.55 -14.72
N PHE A 715 17.09 38.33 -14.10
CA PHE A 715 17.06 39.78 -14.31
C PHE A 715 18.34 40.49 -13.87
N ASN A 716 18.94 40.07 -12.76
CA ASN A 716 20.21 40.60 -12.28
C ASN A 716 21.35 40.27 -13.26
N CYS A 717 21.38 39.04 -13.80
CA CYS A 717 22.37 38.63 -14.80
C CYS A 717 22.21 39.38 -16.11
N LEU A 718 20.97 39.62 -16.57
CA LEU A 718 20.69 40.46 -17.75
C LEU A 718 21.16 41.90 -17.55
N ARG A 719 20.89 42.49 -16.37
CA ARG A 719 21.31 43.86 -16.06
C ARG A 719 22.84 44.01 -15.97
N ASN A 720 23.52 42.96 -15.52
CA ASN A 720 24.98 42.92 -15.38
C ASN A 720 25.70 42.41 -16.65
N ASN A 721 24.98 42.16 -17.75
CA ASN A 721 25.50 41.59 -19.00
C ASN A 721 26.23 40.24 -18.83
N LYS A 722 25.88 39.46 -17.80
CA LYS A 722 26.39 38.10 -17.59
C LYS A 722 25.54 37.10 -18.38
N LEU A 723 25.84 36.99 -19.68
CA LEU A 723 24.96 36.28 -20.62
C LEU A 723 25.02 34.75 -20.50
N LEU A 724 26.16 34.16 -20.09
CA LEU A 724 26.28 32.70 -19.92
C LEU A 724 25.42 32.16 -18.76
N GLU A 725 25.54 32.80 -17.59
CA GLU A 725 24.71 32.50 -16.41
C GLU A 725 23.23 32.73 -16.71
N ALA A 726 22.91 33.79 -17.48
CA ALA A 726 21.53 34.07 -17.89
C ALA A 726 20.96 32.99 -18.84
N VAL A 727 21.76 32.40 -19.72
CA VAL A 727 21.32 31.31 -20.59
C VAL A 727 21.01 30.06 -19.78
N GLN A 728 21.87 29.68 -18.83
CA GLN A 728 21.64 28.53 -17.95
C GLN A 728 20.36 28.72 -17.11
N LEU A 729 20.19 29.88 -16.47
CA LEU A 729 18.98 30.20 -15.71
C LEU A 729 17.71 30.24 -16.59
N ALA A 730 17.83 30.66 -17.84
CA ALA A 730 16.71 30.65 -18.78
C ALA A 730 16.30 29.23 -19.23
N PHE A 731 17.24 28.29 -19.32
CA PHE A 731 16.95 26.87 -19.52
C PHE A 731 16.24 26.27 -18.30
N GLU A 732 16.72 26.56 -17.09
CA GLU A 732 16.08 26.10 -15.86
C GLU A 732 14.64 26.64 -15.69
N LEU A 733 14.37 27.85 -16.17
CA LEU A 733 13.06 28.50 -16.10
C LEU A 733 12.14 28.22 -17.31
N ASN A 734 12.63 27.53 -18.34
CA ASN A 734 11.88 27.23 -19.58
C ASN A 734 11.22 28.46 -20.23
N HIS A 735 11.97 29.56 -20.42
CA HIS A 735 11.46 30.79 -21.03
C HIS A 735 11.97 31.03 -22.47
N PRO A 736 11.24 30.58 -23.52
CA PRO A 736 11.73 30.66 -24.90
C PRO A 736 11.88 32.10 -25.41
N ASN A 737 10.91 32.98 -25.17
CA ASN A 737 10.98 34.35 -25.72
C ASN A 737 12.10 35.19 -25.12
N ARG A 738 12.38 35.00 -23.82
CA ARG A 738 13.48 35.68 -23.12
C ARG A 738 14.82 35.15 -23.60
N MET A 739 14.91 33.84 -23.79
CA MET A 739 16.11 33.21 -24.32
C MET A 739 16.43 33.72 -25.74
N LEU A 740 15.43 33.85 -26.61
CA LEU A 740 15.60 34.47 -27.93
C LEU A 740 16.11 35.92 -27.85
N GLN A 741 15.66 36.70 -26.86
CA GLN A 741 16.17 38.06 -26.63
C GLN A 741 17.64 38.02 -26.19
N ILE A 742 18.01 37.14 -25.26
CA ILE A 742 19.40 36.94 -24.83
C ILE A 742 20.30 36.59 -26.02
N PHE A 743 19.85 35.70 -26.91
CA PHE A 743 20.62 35.32 -28.10
C PHE A 743 20.71 36.42 -29.15
N ARG A 744 19.69 37.27 -29.28
CA ARG A 744 19.79 38.48 -30.10
C ARG A 744 20.76 39.48 -29.51
N ASP A 745 20.70 39.72 -28.21
CA ASP A 745 21.58 40.64 -27.51
C ASP A 745 23.04 40.14 -27.57
N LEU A 746 23.25 38.81 -27.53
CA LEU A 746 24.55 38.18 -27.73
C LEU A 746 25.08 38.36 -29.17
N LEU A 747 24.20 38.27 -30.17
CA LEU A 747 24.57 38.37 -31.59
C LEU A 747 24.80 39.83 -32.05
N GLU A 748 24.01 40.79 -31.54
CA GLU A 748 24.14 42.21 -31.90
C GLU A 748 25.31 42.90 -31.16
N GLY A 749 25.81 42.31 -30.07
CA GLY A 749 26.87 42.86 -29.24
C GLY A 749 26.48 44.18 -28.53
N PRO A 750 27.31 44.69 -27.62
CA PRO A 750 27.08 46.02 -27.04
C PRO A 750 27.25 47.06 -28.15
N ARG A 751 26.21 47.84 -28.45
CA ARG A 751 26.26 48.96 -29.43
C ARG A 751 27.20 50.10 -29.04
N HIS A 752 28.05 49.92 -28.03
CA HIS A 752 28.92 50.93 -27.44
C HIS A 752 30.39 50.54 -27.63
N LYS A 753 30.98 50.95 -28.76
CA LYS A 753 32.40 51.14 -29.13
C LYS A 753 33.54 50.24 -28.64
N ASP A 754 33.34 49.26 -27.77
CA ASP A 754 34.38 48.36 -27.29
C ASP A 754 34.21 46.97 -27.92
N GLN A 755 35.30 46.43 -28.47
CA GLN A 755 35.35 45.12 -29.12
C GLN A 755 34.76 44.04 -28.21
N PRO A 756 34.03 43.04 -28.75
CA PRO A 756 33.54 41.93 -27.95
C PRO A 756 34.74 41.15 -27.40
N VAL A 757 34.82 41.01 -26.07
CA VAL A 757 35.84 40.22 -25.40
C VAL A 757 35.26 38.83 -25.13
N LEU A 758 35.95 37.77 -25.54
CA LEU A 758 35.60 36.39 -25.22
C LEU A 758 35.67 36.14 -23.70
N PRO A 759 34.92 35.15 -23.17
CA PRO A 759 35.07 34.71 -21.78
C PRO A 759 36.50 34.18 -21.57
N GLY A 760 37.32 34.92 -20.82
CA GLY A 760 38.74 34.60 -20.61
C GLY A 760 39.72 35.73 -20.99
N GLY A 761 39.25 36.89 -21.46
CA GLY A 761 40.07 38.10 -21.52
C GLY A 761 41.13 38.14 -22.62
N LYS A 762 40.98 37.36 -23.70
CA LYS A 762 41.78 37.56 -24.92
C LYS A 762 41.08 38.55 -25.86
N PRO A 763 41.75 39.65 -26.26
CA PRO A 763 41.29 40.54 -27.32
C PRO A 763 41.24 39.79 -28.66
N ILE A 764 40.29 40.14 -29.51
CA ILE A 764 39.97 39.42 -30.74
C ILE A 764 40.49 40.22 -31.94
N ASP A 765 41.27 39.56 -32.81
CA ASP A 765 41.71 40.13 -34.09
C ASP A 765 40.51 40.24 -35.06
N PRO A 766 40.27 41.41 -35.68
CA PRO A 766 39.05 41.69 -36.45
C PRO A 766 38.87 40.85 -37.73
N ASP A 767 39.92 40.24 -38.25
CA ASP A 767 39.88 39.50 -39.52
C ASP A 767 39.58 38.00 -39.37
N ASN A 768 39.53 37.45 -38.15
CA ASN A 768 39.40 36.00 -37.93
C ASN A 768 38.26 35.60 -36.98
N PHE A 769 37.34 36.52 -36.65
CA PHE A 769 36.25 36.27 -35.70
C PHE A 769 34.96 35.88 -36.40
N SER A 770 34.47 34.66 -36.12
CA SER A 770 33.14 34.23 -36.54
C SER A 770 32.13 34.43 -35.39
N PRO A 771 30.90 34.92 -35.64
CA PRO A 771 29.85 35.00 -34.61
C PRO A 771 29.50 33.66 -33.94
N GLU A 772 29.98 32.56 -34.53
CA GLU A 772 29.73 31.18 -34.13
C GLU A 772 30.54 30.77 -32.89
N ASP A 773 31.72 31.36 -32.67
CA ASP A 773 32.63 31.00 -31.57
C ASP A 773 32.10 31.44 -30.18
N ILE A 774 31.08 32.30 -30.14
CA ILE A 774 30.43 32.77 -28.90
C ILE A 774 29.48 31.70 -28.32
N PHE A 775 28.80 30.93 -29.19
CA PHE A 775 27.81 29.93 -28.77
C PHE A 775 28.41 28.55 -28.53
N ALA A 776 29.61 28.27 -29.04
CA ALA A 776 30.31 27.00 -28.87
C ALA A 776 30.45 26.55 -27.40
N PRO A 777 30.93 27.38 -26.44
CA PRO A 777 31.03 26.95 -25.03
C PRO A 777 29.67 26.73 -24.37
N VAL A 778 28.61 27.42 -24.80
CA VAL A 778 27.24 27.23 -24.30
C VAL A 778 26.73 25.87 -24.74
N VAL A 779 26.81 25.56 -26.04
CA VAL A 779 26.29 24.31 -26.60
C VAL A 779 27.03 23.08 -26.06
N LEU A 780 28.34 23.19 -25.84
CA LEU A 780 29.13 22.11 -25.22
C LEU A 780 28.74 21.84 -23.76
N SER A 781 28.23 22.85 -23.04
CA SER A 781 27.83 22.72 -21.63
C SER A 781 26.42 22.16 -21.41
N LEU A 782 25.62 21.99 -22.46
CA LEU A 782 24.21 21.58 -22.34
C LEU A 782 24.03 20.06 -22.17
N GLU A 783 23.06 19.70 -21.33
CA GLU A 783 22.57 18.33 -21.15
C GLU A 783 21.64 17.90 -22.30
N ASP A 784 21.40 16.59 -22.41
CA ASP A 784 20.61 16.01 -23.50
C ASP A 784 19.14 16.49 -23.49
N GLU A 785 18.54 16.69 -22.31
CA GLU A 785 17.16 17.24 -22.16
C GLU A 785 17.07 18.74 -22.52
N GLN A 786 18.12 19.50 -22.20
CA GLN A 786 18.19 20.92 -22.56
C GLN A 786 18.42 21.08 -24.07
N LEU A 787 19.14 20.15 -24.69
CA LEU A 787 19.35 20.14 -26.13
C LEU A 787 18.07 19.79 -26.90
N THR A 788 17.23 18.89 -26.40
CA THR A 788 15.93 18.59 -27.03
C THR A 788 14.98 19.78 -26.94
N THR A 789 14.84 20.40 -25.76
CA THR A 789 14.02 21.62 -25.58
C THR A 789 14.53 22.78 -26.44
N LEU A 790 15.84 22.97 -26.54
CA LEU A 790 16.44 23.96 -27.44
C LEU A 790 16.09 23.70 -28.92
N MET A 791 16.14 22.45 -29.37
CA MET A 791 15.81 22.07 -30.75
C MET A 791 14.32 22.29 -31.07
N GLU A 792 13.43 22.10 -30.09
CA GLU A 792 12.01 22.44 -30.23
C GLU A 792 11.80 23.96 -30.35
N TRP A 793 12.50 24.75 -29.52
CA TRP A 793 12.43 26.22 -29.62
C TRP A 793 13.02 26.73 -30.93
N LEU A 794 14.12 26.14 -31.41
CA LEU A 794 14.72 26.47 -32.70
C LEU A 794 13.78 26.19 -33.87
N ARG A 795 13.05 25.06 -33.84
CA ARG A 795 12.01 24.76 -34.83
C ARG A 795 10.99 25.88 -34.88
N ASP A 796 10.49 26.31 -33.72
CA ASP A 796 9.43 27.31 -33.62
C ASP A 796 9.94 28.70 -34.03
N TRP A 797 11.18 29.08 -33.66
CA TRP A 797 11.76 30.37 -34.06
C TRP A 797 12.12 30.45 -35.54
N ASN A 798 12.54 29.35 -36.17
CA ASN A 798 12.92 29.32 -37.59
C ASN A 798 11.72 29.53 -38.55
N THR A 799 10.49 29.35 -38.05
CA THR A 799 9.27 29.70 -38.80
C THR A 799 9.18 31.20 -39.10
N ASN A 800 9.75 32.06 -38.23
CA ASN A 800 9.70 33.51 -38.38
C ASN A 800 10.94 34.04 -39.11
N ALA A 801 10.73 34.72 -40.23
CA ALA A 801 11.81 35.29 -41.05
C ALA A 801 12.65 36.38 -40.35
N ARG A 802 12.18 36.97 -39.25
CA ARG A 802 12.95 37.96 -38.47
C ARG A 802 13.97 37.32 -37.53
N ASN A 803 13.74 36.07 -37.12
CA ASN A 803 14.57 35.37 -36.14
C ASN A 803 15.63 34.49 -36.82
N THR A 804 15.57 34.38 -38.14
CA THR A 804 16.36 33.45 -38.94
C THR A 804 17.87 33.64 -38.76
N SER A 805 18.38 34.87 -38.65
CA SER A 805 19.83 35.09 -38.47
C SER A 805 20.35 34.41 -37.20
N VAL A 806 19.68 34.63 -36.07
CA VAL A 806 20.04 34.03 -34.78
C VAL A 806 19.88 32.52 -34.80
N CYS A 807 18.76 32.03 -35.34
CA CYS A 807 18.48 30.59 -35.38
C CYS A 807 19.45 29.83 -36.28
N GLN A 808 19.84 30.38 -37.43
CA GLN A 808 20.75 29.70 -38.35
C GLN A 808 22.18 29.67 -37.82
N VAL A 809 22.63 30.72 -37.12
CA VAL A 809 23.92 30.71 -36.40
C VAL A 809 23.91 29.71 -35.24
N LEU A 810 22.80 29.57 -34.53
CA LEU A 810 22.70 28.57 -33.47
C LEU A 810 22.63 27.13 -34.04
N VAL A 811 21.95 26.94 -35.18
CA VAL A 811 21.93 25.64 -35.87
C VAL A 811 23.31 25.30 -36.44
N SER A 812 24.06 26.25 -37.01
CA SER A 812 25.41 25.98 -37.52
C SER A 812 26.37 25.60 -36.41
N THR A 813 26.30 26.29 -35.26
CA THR A 813 27.10 25.97 -34.06
C THR A 813 26.75 24.62 -33.46
N ILE A 814 25.46 24.25 -33.35
CA ILE A 814 25.05 22.92 -32.88
C ILE A 814 25.58 21.83 -33.82
N LEU A 815 25.49 22.01 -35.14
CA LEU A 815 25.95 21.02 -36.11
C LEU A 815 27.48 20.87 -36.17
N ARG A 816 28.23 21.91 -35.77
CA ARG A 816 29.69 21.89 -35.73
C ARG A 816 30.23 21.27 -34.44
N GLU A 817 29.61 21.56 -33.31
CA GLU A 817 30.08 21.14 -31.98
C GLU A 817 29.50 19.80 -31.50
N VAL A 818 28.27 19.44 -31.92
CA VAL A 818 27.62 18.21 -31.44
C VAL A 818 27.86 17.05 -32.41
N PRO A 819 28.44 15.91 -31.96
CA PRO A 819 28.66 14.76 -32.83
C PRO A 819 27.34 14.09 -33.23
N PRO A 820 27.25 13.53 -34.45
CA PRO A 820 26.02 12.94 -34.98
C PRO A 820 25.54 11.70 -34.21
N SER A 821 26.42 11.04 -33.44
CA SER A 821 26.04 9.95 -32.54
C SER A 821 25.16 10.41 -31.38
N ARG A 822 25.45 11.59 -30.80
CA ARG A 822 24.70 12.19 -29.69
C ARG A 822 23.34 12.72 -30.14
N LEU A 823 23.23 13.23 -31.37
CA LEU A 823 21.93 13.64 -31.93
C LEU A 823 21.01 12.44 -32.20
N LYS A 824 21.57 11.25 -32.44
CA LYS A 824 20.80 10.02 -32.71
C LYS A 824 20.23 9.38 -31.44
N SER A 825 20.86 9.59 -30.29
CA SER A 825 20.35 9.09 -29.00
C SER A 825 19.18 9.90 -28.45
N LEU A 826 18.91 11.09 -29.00
CA LEU A 826 17.79 11.92 -28.60
C LEU A 826 16.49 11.47 -29.29
N GLU A 827 15.47 11.18 -28.49
CA GLU A 827 14.12 10.91 -29.00
C GLU A 827 13.51 12.19 -29.60
N GLY A 828 12.90 12.09 -30.78
CA GLY A 828 12.21 13.21 -31.44
C GLY A 828 13.07 14.18 -32.25
N ALA A 829 14.41 14.12 -32.15
CA ALA A 829 15.32 15.01 -32.88
C ALA A 829 15.23 14.88 -34.42
N ALA A 830 14.92 13.69 -34.95
CA ALA A 830 14.75 13.50 -36.39
C ALA A 830 13.59 14.34 -36.95
N LYS A 831 12.46 14.39 -36.24
CA LYS A 831 11.27 15.14 -36.64
C LYS A 831 11.50 16.65 -36.57
N THR A 832 12.25 17.14 -35.59
CA THR A 832 12.60 18.56 -35.47
C THR A 832 13.57 18.99 -36.56
N VAL A 833 14.57 18.16 -36.90
CA VAL A 833 15.52 18.43 -37.98
C VAL A 833 14.84 18.46 -39.35
N GLU A 834 13.94 17.52 -39.66
CA GLU A 834 13.17 17.53 -40.91
C GLU A 834 12.36 18.83 -41.07
N ALA A 835 11.73 19.29 -40.00
CA ALA A 835 10.99 20.56 -40.00
C ALA A 835 11.94 21.77 -40.20
N LEU A 836 13.14 21.75 -39.61
CA LEU A 836 14.12 22.83 -39.76
C LEU A 836 14.65 22.95 -41.20
N ILE A 837 14.85 21.82 -41.90
CA ILE A 837 15.35 21.78 -43.29
C ILE A 837 14.41 22.53 -44.25
N ALA A 838 13.11 22.27 -44.18
CA ALA A 838 12.15 22.89 -45.10
C ALA A 838 12.14 24.43 -44.99
N TYR A 839 12.29 24.96 -43.77
CA TYR A 839 12.36 26.40 -43.54
C TYR A 839 13.73 27.00 -43.88
N SER A 840 14.83 26.31 -43.58
CA SER A 840 16.17 26.79 -43.92
C SER A 840 16.38 26.88 -45.43
N GLU A 841 15.88 25.92 -46.22
CA GLU A 841 15.90 25.99 -47.70
C GLU A 841 15.15 27.20 -48.23
N ARG A 842 14.00 27.51 -47.64
CA ARG A 842 13.19 28.68 -48.03
C ARG A 842 13.93 29.99 -47.76
N HIS A 843 14.60 30.08 -46.61
CA HIS A 843 15.41 31.26 -46.26
C HIS A 843 16.66 31.36 -47.13
N PHE A 844 17.31 30.23 -47.44
CA PHE A 844 18.46 30.17 -48.34
C PHE A 844 18.11 30.67 -49.74
N GLN A 845 17.01 30.19 -50.34
CA GLN A 845 16.52 30.70 -51.63
C GLN A 845 16.22 32.20 -51.60
N ARG A 846 15.74 32.72 -50.47
CA ARG A 846 15.49 34.16 -50.31
C ARG A 846 16.81 34.94 -50.29
N ILE A 847 17.81 34.48 -49.56
CA ILE A 847 19.13 35.11 -49.47
C ILE A 847 19.84 35.06 -50.83
N ASP A 848 19.80 33.93 -51.53
CA ASP A 848 20.39 33.77 -52.87
C ASP A 848 19.76 34.75 -53.88
N ARG A 849 18.43 34.93 -53.85
CA ARG A 849 17.77 35.98 -54.65
C ARG A 849 18.20 37.40 -54.26
N MET A 850 18.55 37.65 -52.99
CA MET A 850 19.07 38.96 -52.57
C MET A 850 20.50 39.17 -53.05
N LEU A 851 21.35 38.13 -53.01
CA LEU A 851 22.70 38.15 -53.54
C LEU A 851 22.73 38.34 -55.06
N GLN A 852 21.82 37.68 -55.79
CA GLN A 852 21.65 37.92 -57.23
C GLN A 852 21.27 39.38 -57.54
N LYS A 853 20.47 40.01 -56.67
CA LYS A 853 20.12 41.43 -56.80
C LYS A 853 21.27 42.36 -56.42
N SER A 854 22.15 41.99 -55.49
CA SER A 854 23.29 42.83 -55.12
C SER A 854 24.29 42.97 -56.27
N TYR A 855 24.43 41.96 -57.15
CA TYR A 855 25.26 42.09 -58.35
C TYR A 855 24.82 43.22 -59.30
N LEU A 856 23.58 43.72 -59.20
CA LEU A 856 23.16 44.91 -59.94
C LEU A 856 23.91 46.16 -59.44
N VAL A 857 24.24 46.22 -58.15
CA VAL A 857 25.07 47.28 -57.57
C VAL A 857 26.49 47.17 -58.13
N ASP A 858 27.08 45.98 -58.16
CA ASP A 858 28.41 45.79 -58.75
C ASP A 858 28.42 46.15 -60.23
N PHE A 859 27.40 45.73 -60.97
CA PHE A 859 27.20 46.13 -62.36
C PHE A 859 27.11 47.66 -62.49
N SER A 860 26.35 48.33 -61.62
CA SER A 860 26.25 49.78 -61.62
C SER A 860 27.61 50.44 -61.34
N ILE A 861 28.40 49.93 -60.40
CA ILE A 861 29.76 50.41 -60.09
C ILE A 861 30.68 50.22 -61.30
N VAL A 862 30.63 49.07 -61.96
CA VAL A 862 31.42 48.80 -63.18
C VAL A 862 31.02 49.74 -64.31
N THR A 863 29.72 49.97 -64.52
CA THR A 863 29.26 50.91 -65.54
C THR A 863 29.68 52.35 -65.22
N MET A 864 29.62 52.78 -63.95
CA MET A 864 30.14 54.08 -63.53
C MET A 864 31.66 54.20 -63.75
N LYS A 865 32.43 53.13 -63.50
CA LYS A 865 33.86 53.07 -63.83
C LYS A 865 34.11 53.18 -65.34
N SER A 866 33.25 52.58 -66.18
CA SER A 866 33.37 52.68 -67.65
C SER A 866 32.96 54.03 -68.24
N LEU A 867 32.15 54.80 -67.50
CA LEU A 867 31.66 56.13 -67.90
C LEU A 867 32.60 57.27 -67.44
N LEU A 868 33.59 56.98 -66.59
CA LEU A 868 34.70 57.89 -66.36
C LEU A 868 35.48 58.01 -67.68
N PRO A 869 35.62 59.21 -68.27
CA PRO A 869 36.41 59.38 -69.48
C PRO A 869 37.84 58.91 -69.23
N ILE A 870 38.39 58.13 -70.14
CA ILE A 870 39.84 58.02 -70.32
C ILE A 870 40.29 59.42 -70.75
N GLY A 871 40.57 60.28 -69.77
CA GLY A 871 41.36 61.48 -70.01
C GLY A 871 42.79 61.03 -70.24
N GLU A 872 43.30 61.22 -71.45
CA GLU A 872 44.73 61.21 -71.72
C GLU A 872 45.43 62.27 -70.87
N SER A 873 45.79 61.88 -69.66
CA SER A 873 46.94 62.38 -68.95
C SER A 873 47.66 61.20 -68.29
N ASP A 874 47.98 60.18 -69.08
CA ASP A 874 49.00 59.19 -68.75
C ASP A 874 50.01 59.10 -69.91
N SER A 875 50.88 60.10 -69.95
CA SER A 875 52.21 59.95 -70.53
C SER A 875 53.25 60.65 -69.65
N VAL A 876 53.30 60.27 -68.37
CA VAL A 876 54.56 60.25 -67.61
C VAL A 876 54.59 59.00 -66.76
N ALA A 877 55.20 57.97 -67.36
CA ALA A 877 56.17 57.10 -66.73
C ALA A 877 55.87 56.67 -65.28
N GLU A 878 55.27 55.48 -65.19
CA GLU A 878 55.77 54.43 -64.33
C GLU A 878 57.31 54.43 -64.26
N LYS A 879 57.80 54.67 -63.05
CA LYS A 879 58.95 54.08 -62.35
C LYS A 879 58.70 54.53 -60.90
N THR A 880 58.25 53.71 -59.96
CA THR A 880 58.77 52.40 -59.57
C THR A 880 57.82 51.73 -58.56
N ASP A 881 57.75 50.39 -58.63
CA ASP A 881 57.51 49.39 -57.58
C ASP A 881 56.19 49.37 -56.77
N SER A 882 55.29 48.43 -57.09
CA SER A 882 55.17 47.15 -56.35
C SER A 882 53.98 46.28 -56.82
N ASP A 883 54.34 45.13 -57.40
CA ASP A 883 53.72 43.80 -57.43
C ASP A 883 52.18 43.64 -57.38
N SER A 884 51.59 43.17 -58.49
CA SER A 884 51.07 41.80 -58.64
C SER A 884 50.06 41.65 -59.79
N GLU A 885 50.06 40.44 -60.37
CA GLU A 885 49.02 39.81 -61.22
C GLU A 885 48.87 40.20 -62.70
N GLY A 886 48.93 39.15 -63.54
CA GLY A 886 48.08 39.03 -64.72
C GLY A 886 48.79 38.85 -66.06
N GLU A 887 49.37 37.67 -66.33
CA GLU A 887 49.42 37.15 -67.69
C GLU A 887 48.18 36.29 -67.96
N GLU A 888 47.52 36.64 -69.05
CA GLU A 888 46.56 35.82 -69.79
C GLU A 888 47.22 34.50 -70.22
N GLU A 889 46.46 33.40 -70.23
CA GLU A 889 46.55 32.44 -71.35
C GLU A 889 45.29 31.54 -71.44
N GLU A 890 44.71 31.55 -72.63
CA GLU A 890 44.24 30.42 -73.43
C GLU A 890 43.42 29.24 -72.84
N VAL A 891 42.17 29.19 -73.29
CA VAL A 891 41.65 28.17 -74.24
C VAL A 891 42.29 26.76 -74.20
N LYS A 892 41.59 25.81 -73.58
CA LYS A 892 41.10 24.56 -74.24
C LYS A 892 40.17 23.76 -73.33
N THR A 893 38.89 23.78 -73.67
CA THR A 893 37.95 22.72 -73.32
C THR A 893 38.17 21.51 -74.25
N LYS A 894 38.40 20.33 -73.65
CA LYS A 894 38.08 19.02 -74.26
C LYS A 894 37.32 18.16 -73.24
N GLN A 895 36.00 18.34 -73.27
CA GLN A 895 34.87 17.38 -73.12
C GLN A 895 35.13 15.94 -72.63
N PRO A 896 34.19 15.32 -71.88
CA PRO A 896 32.94 14.85 -72.53
C PRO A 896 31.59 14.91 -71.76
N ARG A 897 30.55 15.13 -72.59
CA ARG A 897 29.20 14.50 -72.70
C ARG A 897 28.08 14.71 -71.64
N LYS A 898 27.03 15.44 -72.10
CA LYS A 898 25.60 15.22 -71.79
C LYS A 898 25.14 13.79 -72.21
N ARG A 899 24.22 13.24 -71.41
CA ARG A 899 23.07 12.34 -71.75
C ARG A 899 23.10 11.62 -73.12
N GLY A 900 23.07 10.28 -73.08
CA GLY A 900 22.12 9.47 -73.88
C GLY A 900 20.99 9.06 -72.95
N LYS A 901 19.75 9.53 -73.14
CA LYS A 901 18.67 8.82 -73.89
C LYS A 901 18.61 7.32 -73.56
N ALA A 902 17.56 6.88 -72.88
CA ALA A 902 16.45 6.20 -73.55
C ALA A 902 15.33 5.85 -72.55
N VAL A 903 14.13 6.33 -72.86
CA VAL A 903 12.87 5.64 -72.53
C VAL A 903 12.87 4.30 -73.26
N VAL A 904 12.31 3.27 -72.63
CA VAL A 904 11.39 2.25 -73.18
C VAL A 904 11.56 0.91 -72.40
N THR A 905 10.67 0.76 -71.42
CA THR A 905 9.83 -0.40 -71.06
C THR A 905 10.36 -1.83 -71.14
N GLY A 906 10.01 -2.62 -70.11
CA GLY A 906 9.98 -4.09 -70.15
C GLY A 906 10.43 -4.71 -68.83
N ASN A 907 9.70 -4.54 -67.73
CA ASN A 907 8.63 -5.42 -67.26
C ASN A 907 9.09 -6.78 -66.68
N THR A 908 8.57 -7.06 -65.49
CA THR A 908 8.36 -8.36 -64.81
C THR A 908 9.42 -8.98 -63.87
N LYS A 909 8.97 -9.01 -62.60
CA LYS A 909 8.84 -10.17 -61.69
C LYS A 909 10.00 -10.54 -60.75
N LYS A 910 9.62 -10.43 -59.46
CA LYS A 910 9.76 -11.41 -58.35
C LYS A 910 11.16 -11.88 -58.01
N GLN A 911 11.56 -11.67 -56.75
CA GLN A 911 11.40 -12.68 -55.70
C GLN A 911 11.76 -12.10 -54.33
N ARG A 912 10.87 -12.31 -53.36
CA ARG A 912 11.21 -12.44 -51.94
C ARG A 912 12.05 -13.71 -51.77
N VAL A 913 13.01 -13.68 -50.86
CA VAL A 913 13.02 -14.53 -49.64
C VAL A 913 13.39 -13.63 -48.48
#